data_AF-A0A3B8MVC9-F1
#
_entry.id   AF-A0A3B8MVC9-F1
#
_cell.length_a   1.000
_cell.length_b   1.000
_cell.length_c   1.000
_cell.angle_alpha   90.00
_cell.angle_beta   90.00
_cell.angle_gamma   90.00
#
_symmetry.space_group_name_H-M   'P 1'
#
loop_
_entity.id
_entity.type
_entity.pdbx_description
1 polymer ?
#
loop_
_entity_poly.entity_id
_entity_poly.type
_entity_poly.pdbx_seq_one_letter_code
_entity_poly.pdbx_strand_id
1 'polypeptide(L)'
;MTQTTRPAPNGPIRLALIGLLSAACASAPPDGGITVRPIPKPTPPDPAALSRFVDARLYEMSGQRERAIASLRAAISIDSTSATLYGALARNLAAKGRHSDAAAPAAAALAQDDSNLDTRWIYHESLISGLKDTSAALDQLEEIVRRNPNPIKGYDRMLKIHDARGDNAAVIRTLDRISALPGLNEHAKMIAAQNYTQRGVSGKALALYTDILEANPGRSDAWVRLASLQTEAGDTLGAAKSLRRAVPNQNERVNPRRIWRQLANIYGKKSRLDSLLSESPPDLGFQETLAGVYRSIAGREPSQRGVHLLERSVLLFNHLSRLKPDRADLFAKQGELLLSLNRPADARRAFIHAGQVDNRPEYHLGTAHTLLYEREYEAALQILEDITPRVTPNSEFYGKTILSLGNAYSALGRHGEAIAVYEASMALAPENTAFPYELGETYVRDGDWEAATNVFRNLLPRVEENPVALGQTLYGLARALERSDAFEESARTFERLLSLHPNHADALNYLGYMFAERGVRLGEAENFIKRALGSDPKNGAYLDSLGWVYFKMGDYRRAQEYLKRAIDNEEAEMKKLGPQDTARRRGMLENLAVIYDHAGDCALALNQFFEARAWWKLALESDPDIEHTAEKLEKLTSEHGDPEAEDADR
;
A
#
# COMPACT_ATOMS: atom_id res chain seq x y z
N MET A 1 -60.06 35.66 21.37
CA MET A 1 -61.21 35.29 22.22
C MET A 1 -60.66 34.46 23.37
N THR A 2 -60.37 35.15 24.49
CA THR A 2 -61.12 35.14 25.78
C THR A 2 -60.62 34.03 26.70
N GLN A 3 -59.74 34.35 27.67
CA GLN A 3 -60.06 34.73 29.08
C GLN A 3 -60.40 33.48 29.92
N THR A 4 -60.01 33.29 31.18
CA THR A 4 -59.37 34.04 32.28
C THR A 4 -59.11 32.97 33.37
N THR A 5 -58.15 33.09 34.29
CA THR A 5 -58.40 33.76 35.58
C THR A 5 -57.10 33.80 36.41
N ARG A 6 -56.82 34.96 37.00
CA ARG A 6 -55.99 35.17 38.20
C ARG A 6 -56.93 35.21 39.43
N PRO A 7 -56.37 35.24 40.66
CA PRO A 7 -56.33 36.52 41.38
C PRO A 7 -54.96 36.83 42.02
N ALA A 8 -54.77 38.11 42.37
CA ALA A 8 -53.61 38.75 43.01
C ALA A 8 -54.10 39.43 44.32
N PRO A 9 -53.47 40.48 44.88
CA PRO A 9 -52.13 40.70 45.49
C PRO A 9 -52.25 41.35 46.91
N ASN A 10 -51.14 41.80 47.51
CA ASN A 10 -50.95 42.99 48.40
C ASN A 10 -49.56 42.88 49.05
N GLY A 11 -48.63 43.84 49.15
CA GLY A 11 -48.58 45.30 49.00
C GLY A 11 -47.53 45.82 50.03
N PRO A 12 -46.62 46.78 49.73
CA PRO A 12 -45.47 47.13 50.57
C PRO A 12 -45.66 48.43 51.38
N ILE A 13 -45.02 48.61 52.57
CA ILE A 13 -44.96 49.91 53.28
C ILE A 13 -43.60 50.19 53.97
N ARG A 14 -42.94 51.23 53.43
CA ARG A 14 -42.13 52.36 53.94
C ARG A 14 -41.43 52.40 55.32
N LEU A 15 -40.19 52.94 55.24
CA LEU A 15 -39.43 53.83 56.13
C LEU A 15 -40.19 54.56 57.26
N ALA A 16 -39.56 54.64 58.44
CA ALA A 16 -39.31 55.91 59.16
C ALA A 16 -38.19 55.76 60.19
N LEU A 17 -37.46 56.86 60.38
CA LEU A 17 -36.19 57.05 61.10
C LEU A 17 -36.44 57.89 62.38
N ILE A 18 -35.47 57.89 63.32
CA ILE A 18 -35.24 58.84 64.44
C ILE A 18 -36.04 58.53 65.73
N GLY A 19 -35.48 58.48 66.95
CA GLY A 19 -34.13 58.68 67.47
C GLY A 19 -34.15 58.79 69.01
N LEU A 20 -33.02 58.38 69.62
CA LEU A 20 -32.39 58.86 70.89
C LEU A 20 -33.22 59.10 72.17
N LEU A 21 -32.89 58.38 73.27
CA LEU A 21 -32.18 58.92 74.45
C LEU A 21 -32.00 57.90 75.62
N SER A 22 -30.74 57.80 76.08
CA SER A 22 -30.21 57.55 77.45
C SER A 22 -30.97 56.63 78.43
N ALA A 23 -30.43 55.46 78.83
CA ALA A 23 -29.38 55.22 79.85
C ALA A 23 -29.91 55.00 81.28
N ALA A 24 -29.84 53.75 81.78
CA ALA A 24 -29.48 53.38 83.16
C ALA A 24 -29.26 51.86 83.26
N CYS A 25 -28.23 51.46 84.01
CA CYS A 25 -27.59 50.14 84.04
C CYS A 25 -28.20 49.12 85.02
N ALA A 26 -27.93 47.84 84.74
CA ALA A 26 -27.62 46.69 85.64
C ALA A 26 -28.33 45.42 85.12
N SER A 27 -27.75 44.23 84.96
CA SER A 27 -26.42 43.64 85.19
C SER A 27 -26.40 42.26 84.49
N ALA A 28 -25.25 41.84 83.93
CA ALA A 28 -25.05 40.69 83.04
C ALA A 28 -25.05 39.28 83.70
N PRO A 29 -25.16 38.22 82.88
CA PRO A 29 -24.23 37.08 82.85
C PRO A 29 -23.49 36.99 81.49
N PRO A 30 -22.36 36.27 81.38
CA PRO A 30 -21.37 36.45 80.32
C PRO A 30 -21.81 35.79 79.00
N ASP A 31 -21.77 36.54 77.91
CA ASP A 31 -21.91 36.02 76.56
C ASP A 31 -20.76 35.04 76.27
N GLY A 32 -21.13 33.81 75.90
CA GLY A 32 -20.26 32.84 75.25
C GLY A 32 -19.86 33.40 73.89
N GLY A 33 -18.78 34.18 73.90
CA GLY A 33 -18.25 34.88 72.75
C GLY A 33 -17.92 33.94 71.60
N ILE A 34 -18.32 34.35 70.40
CA ILE A 34 -17.68 33.94 69.15
C ILE A 34 -16.20 34.27 69.31
N THR A 35 -15.36 33.25 69.46
CA THR A 35 -13.91 33.41 69.36
C THR A 35 -13.57 33.71 67.90
N VAL A 36 -13.67 34.98 67.51
CA VAL A 36 -12.96 35.48 66.34
C VAL A 36 -11.49 35.34 66.67
N ARG A 37 -10.78 34.41 66.02
CA ARG A 37 -9.31 34.42 66.06
C ARG A 37 -8.89 35.84 65.64
N PRO A 38 -8.13 36.57 66.46
CA PRO A 38 -7.68 37.90 66.07
C PRO A 38 -6.92 37.75 64.74
N ILE A 39 -7.33 38.51 63.73
CA ILE A 39 -6.46 38.78 62.57
C ILE A 39 -5.20 39.37 63.19
N PRO A 40 -4.02 38.74 63.03
CA PRO A 40 -2.80 39.35 63.52
C PRO A 40 -2.71 40.74 62.90
N LYS A 41 -2.63 41.78 63.74
CA LYS A 41 -2.33 43.13 63.27
C LYS A 41 -1.06 43.01 62.42
N PRO A 42 -1.02 43.53 61.18
CA PRO A 42 0.21 43.51 60.39
C PRO A 42 1.26 44.27 61.20
N THR A 43 2.26 43.56 61.71
CA THR A 43 3.46 44.18 62.24
C THR A 43 4.01 45.05 61.11
N PRO A 44 4.28 46.35 61.32
CA PRO A 44 4.93 47.15 60.28
C PRO A 44 6.22 46.40 59.88
N PRO A 45 6.49 46.24 58.57
CA PRO A 45 7.64 45.47 58.11
C PRO A 45 8.89 46.05 58.77
N ASP A 46 9.75 45.17 59.30
CA ASP A 46 11.00 45.58 59.91
C ASP A 46 11.71 46.55 58.95
N PRO A 47 12.00 47.81 59.37
CA PRO A 47 12.61 48.81 58.48
C PRO A 47 13.91 48.31 57.83
N ALA A 48 14.66 47.43 58.50
CA ALA A 48 15.86 46.82 57.94
C ALA A 48 15.53 45.78 56.87
N ALA A 49 14.48 44.97 57.03
CA ALA A 49 14.00 44.05 55.99
C ALA A 49 13.46 44.80 54.77
N LEU A 50 12.70 45.88 54.99
CA LEU A 50 12.17 46.73 53.92
C LEU A 50 13.28 47.39 53.11
N SER A 51 14.32 47.91 53.77
CA SER A 51 15.50 48.47 53.09
C SER A 51 16.17 47.45 52.16
N ARG A 52 16.42 46.23 52.65
CA ARG A 52 16.99 45.13 51.85
C ARG A 52 16.09 44.68 50.70
N PHE A 53 14.77 44.73 50.89
CA PHE A 53 13.81 44.44 49.83
C PHE A 53 13.83 45.52 48.74
N VAL A 54 13.95 46.80 49.10
CA VAL A 54 14.10 47.90 48.14
C VAL A 54 15.39 47.74 47.34
N ASP A 55 16.52 47.41 48.00
CA ASP A 55 17.78 47.09 47.32
C ASP A 55 17.58 45.96 46.30
N ALA A 56 16.91 44.88 46.70
CA ALA A 56 16.60 43.78 45.80
C ALA A 56 15.80 44.21 44.57
N ARG A 57 14.79 45.07 44.75
CA ARG A 57 13.97 45.60 43.65
C ARG A 57 14.78 46.49 42.71
N LEU A 58 15.71 47.30 43.22
CA LEU A 58 16.63 48.09 42.40
C LEU A 58 17.58 47.20 41.59
N TYR A 59 18.09 46.12 42.20
CA TYR A 59 18.88 45.12 41.48
C TYR A 59 18.07 44.35 40.44
N GLU A 60 16.80 44.03 40.70
CA GLU A 60 15.89 43.45 39.71
C GLU A 60 15.72 44.39 38.50
N MET A 61 15.45 45.68 38.73
CA MET A 61 15.24 46.68 37.68
C MET A 61 16.48 46.91 36.83
N SER A 62 17.67 46.79 37.43
CA SER A 62 18.97 46.90 36.72
C SER A 62 19.47 45.58 36.14
N GLY A 63 18.66 44.51 36.17
CA GLY A 63 19.00 43.19 35.62
C GLY A 63 20.00 42.37 36.45
N GLN A 64 20.43 42.87 37.61
CA GLN A 64 21.43 42.24 38.48
C GLN A 64 20.80 41.18 39.41
N ARG A 65 20.21 40.13 38.81
CA ARG A 65 19.39 39.14 39.54
C ARG A 65 20.11 38.40 40.67
N GLU A 66 21.42 38.14 40.58
CA GLU A 66 22.16 37.48 41.68
C GLU A 66 22.28 38.39 42.92
N ARG A 67 22.48 39.70 42.72
CA ARG A 67 22.49 40.67 43.82
C ARG A 67 21.09 40.85 44.42
N ALA A 68 20.05 40.78 43.58
CA ALA A 68 18.67 40.74 44.06
C ALA A 68 18.41 39.51 44.93
N ILE A 69 18.82 38.31 44.50
CA ILE A 69 18.69 37.06 45.28
C ILE A 69 19.41 37.16 46.63
N ALA A 70 20.64 37.68 46.65
CA ALA A 70 21.40 37.86 47.90
C ALA A 70 20.69 38.84 48.85
N SER A 71 20.20 39.96 48.32
CA SER A 71 19.48 40.98 49.10
C SER A 71 18.13 40.44 49.63
N LEU A 72 17.43 39.62 48.85
CA LEU A 72 16.18 38.96 49.28
C LEU A 72 16.42 37.94 50.39
N ARG A 73 17.50 37.15 50.32
CA ARG A 73 17.86 36.22 51.42
C ARG A 73 18.17 36.98 52.71
N ALA A 74 18.89 38.11 52.61
CA ALA A 74 19.15 38.97 53.76
C ALA A 74 17.86 39.59 54.33
N ALA A 75 16.94 40.03 53.47
CA ALA A 75 15.62 40.52 53.90
C ALA A 75 14.83 39.42 54.64
N ILE A 76 14.82 38.20 54.11
CA ILE A 76 14.12 37.05 54.70
C ILE A 76 14.71 36.63 56.06
N SER A 77 16.03 36.77 56.25
CA SER A 77 16.65 36.48 57.56
C SER A 77 16.22 37.46 58.66
N ILE A 78 15.72 38.64 58.28
CA ILE A 78 15.21 39.66 59.20
C ILE A 78 13.69 39.49 59.38
N ASP A 79 12.96 39.33 58.27
CA ASP A 79 11.52 39.09 58.25
C ASP A 79 11.19 37.79 57.49
N SER A 80 10.99 36.71 58.25
CA SER A 80 10.60 35.40 57.75
C SER A 80 9.08 35.22 57.62
N THR A 81 8.30 36.26 57.89
CA THR A 81 6.82 36.20 57.86
C THR A 81 6.19 36.84 56.63
N SER A 82 7.02 37.34 55.70
CA SER A 82 6.55 38.06 54.51
C SER A 82 6.49 37.20 53.24
N ALA A 83 5.27 36.91 52.80
CA ALA A 83 5.00 36.15 51.59
C ALA A 83 5.61 36.81 50.34
N THR A 84 5.61 38.14 50.31
CA THR A 84 6.17 38.95 49.22
C THR A 84 7.67 38.73 49.04
N LEU A 85 8.43 38.62 50.14
CA LEU A 85 9.88 38.40 50.08
C LEU A 85 10.20 37.02 49.52
N TYR A 86 9.50 35.99 50.02
CA TYR A 86 9.65 34.62 49.53
C TYR A 86 9.22 34.47 48.07
N GLY A 87 8.10 35.09 47.66
CA GLY A 87 7.62 35.08 46.27
C GLY A 87 8.58 35.82 45.32
N ALA A 88 9.17 36.94 45.76
CA ALA A 88 10.20 37.63 45.00
C ALA A 88 11.48 36.81 44.86
N LEU A 89 11.91 36.11 45.92
CA LEU A 89 13.07 35.21 45.87
C LEU A 89 12.84 34.06 44.89
N ALA A 90 11.68 33.39 44.98
CA ALA A 90 11.28 32.32 44.07
C ALA A 90 11.30 32.77 42.61
N ARG A 91 10.70 33.93 42.32
CA ARG A 91 10.64 34.52 40.98
C ARG A 91 12.03 34.79 40.41
N ASN A 92 12.96 35.35 41.19
CA ASN A 92 14.32 35.61 40.70
C ASN A 92 15.12 34.34 40.45
N LEU A 93 14.98 33.34 41.33
CA LEU A 93 15.64 32.05 41.16
C LEU A 93 15.12 31.32 39.92
N ALA A 94 13.79 31.26 39.74
CA ALA A 94 13.16 30.65 38.56
C ALA A 94 13.58 31.37 37.27
N ALA A 95 13.66 32.70 37.29
CA ALA A 95 14.04 33.48 36.12
C ALA A 95 15.55 33.39 35.79
N LYS A 96 16.36 32.77 36.66
CA LYS A 96 17.75 32.35 36.40
C LYS A 96 17.87 30.88 35.97
N GLY A 97 16.75 30.17 35.82
CA GLY A 97 16.72 28.73 35.50
C GLY A 97 17.00 27.82 36.71
N ARG A 98 17.11 28.39 37.93
CA ARG A 98 17.41 27.64 39.16
C ARG A 98 16.13 27.10 39.78
N HIS A 99 15.45 26.22 39.05
CA HIS A 99 14.12 25.70 39.40
C HIS A 99 14.10 24.89 40.70
N SER A 100 15.15 24.11 41.00
CA SER A 100 15.27 23.39 42.28
C SER A 100 15.27 24.34 43.47
N ASP A 101 16.04 25.42 43.38
CA ASP A 101 16.23 26.38 44.46
C ASP A 101 15.00 27.27 44.66
N ALA A 102 14.21 27.46 43.61
CA ALA A 102 12.99 28.27 43.63
C ALA A 102 11.82 27.57 44.34
N ALA A 103 11.83 26.24 44.45
CA ALA A 103 10.71 25.47 44.99
C ALA A 103 10.40 25.78 46.47
N ALA A 104 11.42 25.77 47.34
CA ALA A 104 11.23 26.01 48.77
C ALA A 104 10.76 27.45 49.10
N PRO A 105 11.35 28.52 48.51
CA PRO A 105 10.81 29.86 48.66
C PRO A 105 9.39 30.02 48.10
N ALA A 106 9.06 29.37 46.98
CA ALA A 106 7.70 29.45 46.43
C ALA A 106 6.68 28.77 47.35
N ALA A 107 7.01 27.61 47.93
CA ALA A 107 6.18 26.94 48.91
C ALA A 107 5.99 27.78 50.19
N ALA A 108 7.06 28.40 50.71
CA ALA A 108 7.01 29.27 51.88
C ALA A 108 6.14 30.51 51.64
N ALA A 109 6.22 31.10 50.45
CA ALA A 109 5.34 32.21 50.06
C ALA A 109 3.86 31.79 50.05
N LEU A 110 3.53 30.64 49.45
CA LEU A 110 2.16 30.14 49.36
C LEU A 110 1.60 29.69 50.72
N ALA A 111 2.44 29.26 51.66
CA ALA A 111 2.02 28.95 53.02
C ALA A 111 1.51 30.19 53.78
N GLN A 112 1.94 31.39 53.37
CA GLN A 112 1.58 32.67 53.98
C GLN A 112 0.51 33.42 53.17
N ASP A 113 0.62 33.40 51.83
CA ASP A 113 -0.38 33.90 50.89
C ASP A 113 -0.70 32.86 49.82
N ASP A 114 -1.70 32.05 50.12
CA ASP A 114 -2.16 30.97 49.26
C ASP A 114 -2.96 31.50 48.04
N SER A 115 -3.27 32.80 47.97
CA SER A 115 -4.03 33.40 46.86
C SER A 115 -3.18 33.80 45.65
N ASN A 116 -1.86 33.85 45.82
CA ASN A 116 -0.93 34.36 44.81
C ASN A 116 -0.72 33.38 43.64
N LEU A 117 -1.45 33.59 42.54
CA LEU A 117 -1.40 32.73 41.35
C LEU A 117 -0.04 32.76 40.63
N ASP A 118 0.63 33.91 40.57
CA ASP A 118 1.94 34.03 39.92
C ASP A 118 3.00 33.20 40.63
N THR A 119 3.02 33.25 41.96
CA THR A 119 3.91 32.44 42.79
C THR A 119 3.56 30.96 42.67
N ARG A 120 2.27 30.62 42.55
CA ARG A 120 1.83 29.24 42.33
C ARG A 120 2.27 28.68 40.98
N TRP A 121 2.26 29.48 39.91
CA TRP A 121 2.83 29.10 38.62
C TRP A 121 4.33 28.85 38.71
N ILE A 122 5.06 29.69 39.44
CA ILE A 122 6.50 29.49 39.69
C ILE A 122 6.73 28.20 40.47
N TYR A 123 5.91 27.92 41.49
CA TYR A 123 6.03 26.70 42.28
C TYR A 123 5.78 25.46 41.43
N HIS A 124 4.71 25.47 40.62
CA HIS A 124 4.40 24.42 39.65
C HIS A 124 5.59 24.13 38.71
N GLU A 125 6.15 25.15 38.05
CA GLU A 125 7.27 24.97 37.12
C GLU A 125 8.54 24.52 37.84
N SER A 126 8.74 24.94 39.10
CA SER A 126 9.86 24.49 39.96
C SER A 126 9.75 23.02 40.33
N LEU A 127 8.52 22.53 40.60
CA LEU A 127 8.24 21.13 40.88
C LEU A 127 8.48 20.25 39.66
N ILE A 128 8.05 20.69 38.46
CA ILE A 128 8.28 19.93 37.21
C ILE A 128 9.74 19.95 36.79
N SER A 129 10.32 21.14 36.63
CA SER A 129 11.63 21.30 35.99
C SER A 129 12.80 21.10 36.95
N GLY A 130 12.59 21.42 38.24
CA GLY A 130 13.63 21.31 39.27
C GLY A 130 13.57 19.97 40.00
N LEU A 131 12.43 19.70 40.64
CA LEU A 131 12.28 18.55 41.55
C LEU A 131 11.75 17.28 40.87
N LYS A 132 11.25 17.39 39.63
CA LYS A 132 10.60 16.32 38.86
C LYS A 132 9.42 15.67 39.60
N ASP A 133 8.80 16.39 40.54
CA ASP A 133 7.62 15.95 41.27
C ASP A 133 6.35 16.32 40.50
N THR A 134 5.92 15.38 39.65
CA THR A 134 4.74 15.57 38.81
C THR A 134 3.43 15.55 39.60
N SER A 135 3.37 14.93 40.78
CA SER A 135 2.13 14.84 41.56
C SER A 135 1.87 16.15 42.28
N ALA A 136 2.87 16.66 43.00
CA ALA A 136 2.76 17.96 43.66
C ALA A 136 2.54 19.08 42.63
N ALA A 137 3.16 18.98 41.44
CA ALA A 137 2.94 19.92 40.35
C ALA A 137 1.48 19.94 39.86
N LEU A 138 0.81 18.79 39.80
CA LEU A 138 -0.62 18.69 39.44
C LEU A 138 -1.51 19.30 40.52
N ASP A 139 -1.19 19.10 41.80
CA ASP A 139 -1.92 19.73 42.92
C ASP A 139 -1.89 21.26 42.82
N GLN A 140 -0.75 21.82 42.40
CA GLN A 140 -0.66 23.26 42.14
C GLN A 140 -1.53 23.70 40.95
N LEU A 141 -1.63 22.90 39.88
CA LEU A 141 -2.47 23.22 38.73
C LEU A 141 -3.96 23.15 39.06
N GLU A 142 -4.39 22.20 39.87
CA GLU A 142 -5.78 22.12 40.35
C GLU A 142 -6.19 23.41 41.05
N GLU A 143 -5.29 23.92 41.87
CA GLU A 143 -5.51 25.13 42.63
C GLU A 143 -5.47 26.40 41.75
N ILE A 144 -4.59 26.43 40.75
CA ILE A 144 -4.57 27.48 39.71
C ILE A 144 -5.90 27.50 38.96
N VAL A 145 -6.38 26.32 38.54
CA VAL A 145 -7.63 26.19 37.78
C VAL A 145 -8.84 26.59 38.63
N ARG A 146 -8.87 26.21 39.92
CA ARG A 146 -9.97 26.52 40.83
C ARG A 146 -10.16 28.03 41.06
N ARG A 147 -9.06 28.79 41.07
CA ARG A 147 -9.06 30.23 41.40
C ARG A 147 -9.06 31.15 40.18
N ASN A 148 -8.75 30.63 38.99
CA ASN A 148 -8.61 31.44 37.79
C ASN A 148 -9.94 31.50 37.00
N PRO A 149 -10.49 32.70 36.71
CA PRO A 149 -11.68 32.86 35.87
C PRO A 149 -11.52 32.32 34.42
N ASN A 150 -10.29 32.22 33.92
CA ASN A 150 -9.98 31.62 32.61
C ASN A 150 -8.89 30.52 32.76
N PRO A 151 -9.29 29.31 33.17
CA PRO A 151 -8.35 28.26 33.58
C PRO A 151 -7.70 27.49 32.41
N ILE A 152 -7.92 27.88 31.14
CA ILE A 152 -7.50 27.10 29.96
C ILE A 152 -6.00 26.78 29.98
N LYS A 153 -5.15 27.74 30.36
CA LYS A 153 -3.70 27.52 30.46
C LYS A 153 -3.34 26.46 31.52
N GLY A 154 -4.07 26.43 32.64
CA GLY A 154 -3.89 25.42 33.68
C GLY A 154 -4.25 24.03 33.17
N TYR A 155 -5.41 23.92 32.51
CA TYR A 155 -5.86 22.67 31.91
C TYR A 155 -4.92 22.16 30.80
N ASP A 156 -4.39 23.03 29.92
CA ASP A 156 -3.39 22.63 28.91
C ASP A 156 -2.13 22.01 29.53
N ARG A 157 -1.65 22.58 30.65
CA ARG A 157 -0.54 21.98 31.40
C ARG A 157 -0.90 20.65 32.04
N MET A 158 -2.09 20.52 32.63
CA MET A 158 -2.58 19.25 33.18
C MET A 158 -2.64 18.16 32.11
N LEU A 159 -3.20 18.48 30.93
CA LEU A 159 -3.28 17.56 29.79
C LEU A 159 -1.90 17.03 29.40
N LYS A 160 -0.90 17.92 29.25
CA LYS A 160 0.47 17.52 28.91
C LYS A 160 1.10 16.60 29.94
N ILE A 161 0.88 16.86 31.23
CA ILE A 161 1.43 16.02 32.31
C ILE A 161 0.74 14.66 32.35
N HIS A 162 -0.59 14.63 32.26
CA HIS A 162 -1.34 13.37 32.24
C HIS A 162 -1.01 12.53 31.02
N ASP A 163 -0.83 13.15 29.86
CA ASP A 163 -0.42 12.49 28.62
C ASP A 163 1.00 11.92 28.71
N ALA A 164 1.96 12.69 29.24
CA ALA A 164 3.33 12.21 29.50
C ALA A 164 3.38 11.03 30.50
N ARG A 165 2.38 10.93 31.39
CA ARG A 165 2.22 9.81 32.33
C ARG A 165 1.46 8.61 31.74
N GLY A 166 0.90 8.73 30.53
CA GLY A 166 0.02 7.72 29.95
C GLY A 166 -1.32 7.56 30.66
N ASP A 167 -1.73 8.50 31.51
CA ASP A 167 -2.98 8.44 32.28
C ASP A 167 -4.16 8.98 31.45
N ASN A 168 -4.67 8.14 30.56
CA ASN A 168 -5.80 8.48 29.70
C ASN A 168 -7.08 8.83 30.47
N ALA A 169 -7.29 8.25 31.66
CA ALA A 169 -8.47 8.55 32.47
C ALA A 169 -8.40 9.97 33.03
N ALA A 170 -7.24 10.41 33.50
CA ALA A 170 -7.03 11.79 33.96
C ALA A 170 -7.12 12.80 32.82
N VAL A 171 -6.60 12.46 31.63
CA VAL A 171 -6.80 13.31 30.44
C VAL A 171 -8.29 13.49 30.16
N ILE A 172 -9.08 12.42 30.11
CA ILE A 172 -10.53 12.50 29.83
C ILE A 172 -11.25 13.36 30.88
N ARG A 173 -10.95 13.18 32.17
CA ARG A 173 -11.53 14.03 33.25
C ARG A 173 -11.17 15.50 33.07
N THR A 174 -9.93 15.79 32.65
CA THR A 174 -9.46 17.15 32.39
C THR A 174 -10.21 17.75 31.19
N LEU A 175 -10.36 16.99 30.10
CA LEU A 175 -11.12 17.41 28.93
C LEU A 175 -12.60 17.67 29.27
N ASP A 176 -13.21 16.88 30.15
CA ASP A 176 -14.62 17.07 30.56
C ASP A 176 -14.82 18.42 31.24
N ARG A 177 -13.86 18.80 32.08
CA ARG A 177 -13.85 20.11 32.74
C ARG A 177 -13.63 21.25 31.76
N ILE A 178 -12.77 21.07 30.75
CA ILE A 178 -12.57 22.07 29.69
C ILE A 178 -13.87 22.26 28.90
N SER A 179 -14.51 21.17 28.48
CA SER A 179 -15.74 21.20 27.68
C SER A 179 -16.94 21.81 28.42
N ALA A 180 -16.94 21.80 29.75
CA ALA A 180 -17.97 22.42 30.58
C ALA A 180 -17.76 23.93 30.83
N LEU A 181 -16.66 24.54 30.38
CA LEU A 181 -16.39 25.96 30.61
C LEU A 181 -17.37 26.86 29.85
N PRO A 182 -17.98 27.87 30.51
CA PRO A 182 -18.80 28.87 29.83
C PRO A 182 -17.97 29.66 28.81
N GLY A 183 -18.52 29.86 27.61
CA GLY A 183 -17.86 30.68 26.57
C GLY A 183 -16.60 30.05 25.97
N LEU A 184 -16.45 28.71 26.04
CA LEU A 184 -15.35 28.00 25.41
C LEU A 184 -15.26 28.36 23.91
N ASN A 185 -14.14 28.95 23.51
CA ASN A 185 -13.95 29.39 22.14
C ASN A 185 -13.74 28.20 21.18
N GLU A 186 -13.91 28.47 19.89
CA GLU A 186 -13.84 27.48 18.82
C GLU A 186 -12.48 26.74 18.77
N HIS A 187 -11.37 27.42 19.09
CA HIS A 187 -10.04 26.80 19.10
C HIS A 187 -9.89 25.78 20.23
N ALA A 188 -10.35 26.10 21.44
CA ALA A 188 -10.32 25.20 22.57
C ALA A 188 -11.26 24.00 22.39
N LYS A 189 -12.44 24.21 21.78
CA LYS A 189 -13.34 23.13 21.37
C LYS A 189 -12.66 22.14 20.42
N MET A 190 -11.89 22.63 19.43
CA MET A 190 -11.15 21.77 18.51
C MET A 190 -10.09 20.93 19.22
N ILE A 191 -9.31 21.53 20.13
CA ILE A 191 -8.29 20.80 20.90
C ILE A 191 -8.94 19.68 21.71
N ALA A 192 -10.05 19.99 22.39
CA ALA A 192 -10.78 19.01 23.18
C ALA A 192 -11.32 17.87 22.31
N ALA A 193 -11.99 18.19 21.19
CA ALA A 193 -12.54 17.20 20.27
C ALA A 193 -11.46 16.27 19.68
N GLN A 194 -10.30 16.82 19.33
CA GLN A 194 -9.16 16.03 18.83
C GLN A 194 -8.61 15.08 19.90
N ASN A 195 -8.45 15.58 21.13
CA ASN A 195 -7.96 14.76 22.24
C ASN A 195 -8.93 13.65 22.64
N TYR A 196 -10.25 13.89 22.57
CA TYR A 196 -11.25 12.85 22.74
C TYR A 196 -11.20 11.81 21.62
N THR A 197 -11.03 12.25 20.37
CA THR A 197 -10.91 11.36 19.21
C THR A 197 -9.71 10.41 19.36
N GLN A 198 -8.55 10.93 19.74
CA GLN A 198 -7.33 10.12 19.96
C GLN A 198 -7.50 9.05 21.03
N ARG A 199 -8.42 9.24 21.99
CA ARG A 199 -8.65 8.35 23.13
C ARG A 199 -9.91 7.50 22.98
N GLY A 200 -10.52 7.48 21.79
CA GLY A 200 -11.70 6.67 21.47
C GLY A 200 -13.00 7.14 22.14
N VAL A 201 -13.04 8.36 22.68
CA VAL A 201 -14.25 8.93 23.30
C VAL A 201 -15.11 9.61 22.23
N SER A 202 -15.55 8.83 21.24
CA SER A 202 -16.14 9.31 19.99
C SER A 202 -17.43 10.12 20.18
N GLY A 203 -18.25 9.78 21.20
CA GLY A 203 -19.50 10.50 21.47
C GLY A 203 -19.29 11.97 21.86
N LYS A 204 -18.32 12.25 22.75
CA LYS A 204 -17.99 13.62 23.18
C LYS A 204 -17.29 14.39 22.07
N ALA A 205 -16.40 13.73 21.32
CA ALA A 205 -15.77 14.32 20.15
C ALA A 205 -16.79 14.73 19.08
N LEU A 206 -17.77 13.87 18.79
CA LEU A 206 -18.84 14.13 17.82
C LEU A 206 -19.66 15.35 18.23
N ALA A 207 -20.11 15.42 19.48
CA ALA A 207 -20.88 16.56 19.98
C ALA A 207 -20.11 17.89 19.82
N LEU A 208 -18.82 17.90 20.17
CA LEU A 208 -17.99 19.10 20.01
C LEU A 208 -17.76 19.47 18.54
N TYR A 209 -17.52 18.50 17.64
CA TYR A 209 -17.39 18.81 16.22
C TYR A 209 -18.69 19.36 15.63
N THR A 210 -19.85 18.82 16.02
CA THR A 210 -21.16 19.33 15.59
C THR A 210 -21.36 20.77 16.05
N ASP A 211 -21.13 21.07 17.33
CA ASP A 211 -21.23 22.43 17.90
C ASP A 211 -20.28 23.44 17.21
N ILE A 212 -19.03 23.02 16.93
CA ILE A 212 -18.08 23.85 16.15
C ILE A 212 -18.63 24.16 14.74
N LEU A 213 -19.26 23.18 14.10
CA LEU A 213 -19.77 23.29 12.74
C LEU A 213 -21.10 24.04 12.65
N GLU A 214 -21.91 24.04 13.71
CA GLU A 214 -23.09 24.91 13.83
C GLU A 214 -22.67 26.37 13.93
N ALA A 215 -21.63 26.68 14.69
CA ALA A 215 -21.09 28.04 14.82
C ALA A 215 -20.30 28.48 13.58
N ASN A 216 -19.56 27.56 12.94
CA ASN A 216 -18.72 27.84 11.78
C ASN A 216 -18.78 26.71 10.73
N PRO A 217 -19.79 26.73 9.85
CA PRO A 217 -19.92 25.74 8.77
C PRO A 217 -18.76 25.76 7.76
N GLY A 218 -17.96 26.83 7.73
CA GLY A 218 -16.79 27.00 6.87
C GLY A 218 -15.57 26.18 7.29
N ARG A 219 -15.57 25.58 8.49
CA ARG A 219 -14.43 24.86 9.03
C ARG A 219 -14.30 23.44 8.46
N SER A 220 -13.66 23.33 7.29
CA SER A 220 -13.50 22.06 6.55
C SER A 220 -12.75 20.96 7.30
N ASP A 221 -11.76 21.28 8.14
CA ASP A 221 -11.04 20.28 8.94
C ASP A 221 -11.91 19.64 10.03
N ALA A 222 -12.88 20.38 10.58
CA ALA A 222 -13.88 19.83 11.49
C ALA A 222 -14.85 18.87 10.76
N TRP A 223 -15.29 19.22 9.54
CA TRP A 223 -16.13 18.32 8.71
C TRP A 223 -15.44 16.98 8.41
N VAL A 224 -14.15 17.00 8.05
CA VAL A 224 -13.38 15.77 7.77
C VAL A 224 -13.21 14.90 9.02
N ARG A 225 -12.97 15.52 10.18
CA ARG A 225 -12.84 14.80 11.45
C ARG A 225 -14.17 14.20 11.90
N LEU A 226 -15.25 14.96 11.78
CA LEU A 226 -16.61 14.46 12.03
C LEU A 226 -16.93 13.26 11.11
N ALA A 227 -16.61 13.37 9.82
CA ALA A 227 -16.83 12.28 8.87
C ALA A 227 -16.03 11.01 9.21
N SER A 228 -14.81 11.18 9.73
CA SER A 228 -13.96 10.05 10.16
C SER A 228 -14.62 9.32 11.33
N LEU A 229 -15.08 10.05 12.36
CA LEU A 229 -15.82 9.48 13.49
C LEU A 229 -17.14 8.81 13.07
N GLN A 230 -17.88 9.42 12.15
CA GLN A 230 -19.11 8.82 11.60
C GLN A 230 -18.81 7.53 10.84
N THR A 231 -17.70 7.48 10.09
CA THR A 231 -17.27 6.27 9.39
C THR A 231 -16.90 5.15 10.36
N GLU A 232 -16.17 5.47 11.43
CA GLU A 232 -15.84 4.53 12.51
C GLU A 232 -17.09 4.02 13.24
N ALA A 233 -18.09 4.88 13.43
CA ALA A 233 -19.39 4.52 13.99
C ALA A 233 -20.30 3.75 13.01
N GLY A 234 -19.88 3.51 11.77
CA GLY A 234 -20.67 2.85 10.73
C GLY A 234 -21.69 3.75 10.00
N ASP A 235 -21.82 5.02 10.40
CA ASP A 235 -22.66 6.02 9.71
C ASP A 235 -21.99 6.54 8.43
N THR A 236 -21.94 5.66 7.43
CA THR A 236 -21.40 5.98 6.10
C THR A 236 -22.18 7.08 5.37
N LEU A 237 -23.48 7.25 5.66
CA LEU A 237 -24.31 8.27 5.01
C LEU A 237 -24.01 9.65 5.60
N GLY A 238 -23.96 9.77 6.91
CA GLY A 238 -23.53 10.98 7.61
C GLY A 238 -22.12 11.35 7.23
N ALA A 239 -21.20 10.37 7.22
CA ALA A 239 -19.82 10.60 6.79
C ALA A 239 -19.71 11.18 5.38
N ALA A 240 -20.44 10.60 4.41
CA ALA A 240 -20.48 11.14 3.05
C ALA A 240 -21.06 12.56 2.99
N LYS A 241 -22.12 12.86 3.75
CA LYS A 241 -22.68 14.22 3.85
C LYS A 241 -21.66 15.21 4.42
N SER A 242 -20.97 14.84 5.49
CA SER A 242 -19.94 15.65 6.14
C SER A 242 -18.75 15.92 5.20
N LEU A 243 -18.26 14.89 4.50
CA LEU A 243 -17.18 15.05 3.51
C LEU A 243 -17.59 15.97 2.37
N ARG A 244 -18.82 15.86 1.86
CA ARG A 244 -19.35 16.76 0.83
C ARG A 244 -19.38 18.22 1.30
N ARG A 245 -19.67 18.48 2.58
CA ARG A 245 -19.61 19.85 3.15
C ARG A 245 -18.19 20.37 3.34
N ALA A 246 -17.21 19.48 3.45
CA ALA A 246 -15.80 19.87 3.53
C ALA A 246 -15.23 20.36 2.19
N VAL A 247 -15.76 19.89 1.05
CA VAL A 247 -15.21 20.16 -0.30
C VAL A 247 -15.21 21.64 -0.71
N PRO A 248 -16.30 22.42 -0.53
CA PRO A 248 -16.36 23.79 -1.04
C PRO A 248 -15.52 24.79 -0.24
N ASN A 249 -15.22 24.49 1.04
CA ASN A 249 -14.55 25.38 1.98
C ASN A 249 -13.07 25.00 2.14
N GLN A 250 -12.33 24.97 1.02
CA GLN A 250 -10.93 24.55 1.01
C GLN A 250 -10.08 25.59 1.73
N ASN A 251 -9.72 25.30 2.98
CA ASN A 251 -8.65 25.99 3.69
C ASN A 251 -7.36 25.15 3.51
N GLU A 252 -6.18 25.78 3.58
CA GLU A 252 -4.86 25.13 3.38
C GLU A 252 -4.65 23.87 4.25
N ARG A 253 -5.42 23.72 5.33
CA ARG A 253 -5.32 22.62 6.30
C ARG A 253 -5.91 21.30 5.84
N VAL A 254 -6.65 21.25 4.71
CA VAL A 254 -7.33 20.03 4.26
C VAL A 254 -6.94 19.67 2.83
N ASN A 255 -6.44 18.46 2.62
CA ASN A 255 -6.09 17.95 1.30
C ASN A 255 -7.34 17.42 0.56
N PRO A 256 -7.78 18.05 -0.55
CA PRO A 256 -8.97 17.62 -1.29
C PRO A 256 -8.89 16.18 -1.79
N ARG A 257 -7.72 15.71 -2.22
CA ARG A 257 -7.51 14.32 -2.68
C ARG A 257 -7.85 13.31 -1.58
N ARG A 258 -7.59 13.64 -0.30
CA ARG A 258 -7.93 12.78 0.83
C ARG A 258 -9.44 12.68 1.02
N ILE A 259 -10.16 13.79 0.91
CA ILE A 259 -11.63 13.83 0.98
C ILE A 259 -12.21 12.96 -0.13
N TRP A 260 -11.75 13.15 -1.36
CA TRP A 260 -12.22 12.41 -2.52
C TRP A 260 -11.99 10.91 -2.42
N ARG A 261 -10.83 10.48 -1.92
CA ARG A 261 -10.56 9.07 -1.67
C ARG A 261 -11.51 8.48 -0.63
N GLN A 262 -11.81 9.22 0.44
CA GLN A 262 -12.76 8.75 1.46
C GLN A 262 -14.18 8.64 0.88
N LEU A 263 -14.63 9.62 0.09
CA LEU A 263 -15.92 9.56 -0.60
C LEU A 263 -15.99 8.38 -1.57
N ALA A 264 -14.98 8.20 -2.42
CA ALA A 264 -14.93 7.09 -3.36
C ALA A 264 -14.95 5.73 -2.65
N ASN A 265 -14.27 5.59 -1.50
CA ASN A 265 -14.33 4.37 -0.68
C ASN A 265 -15.74 4.11 -0.11
N ILE A 266 -16.43 5.14 0.38
CA ILE A 266 -17.80 5.00 0.91
C ILE A 266 -18.77 4.56 -0.19
N TYR A 267 -18.71 5.20 -1.36
CA TYR A 267 -19.60 4.89 -2.49
C TYR A 267 -19.24 3.56 -3.17
N GLY A 268 -17.95 3.21 -3.22
CA GLY A 268 -17.46 1.94 -3.76
C GLY A 268 -18.02 0.74 -3.00
N LYS A 269 -18.04 0.78 -1.67
CA LYS A 269 -18.65 -0.28 -0.83
C LYS A 269 -20.14 -0.49 -1.12
N LYS A 270 -20.85 0.55 -1.57
CA LYS A 270 -22.29 0.49 -1.87
C LYS A 270 -22.58 0.30 -3.36
N SER A 271 -21.57 0.11 -4.20
CA SER A 271 -21.72 0.00 -5.66
C SER A 271 -22.41 1.21 -6.31
N ARG A 272 -22.21 2.42 -5.76
CA ARG A 272 -22.86 3.67 -6.23
C ARG A 272 -21.88 4.73 -6.75
N LEU A 273 -20.68 4.32 -7.18
CA LEU A 273 -19.62 5.26 -7.59
C LEU A 273 -20.05 6.28 -8.64
N ASP A 274 -20.96 5.92 -9.56
CA ASP A 274 -21.46 6.83 -10.59
C ASP A 274 -22.21 8.04 -10.01
N SER A 275 -22.97 7.84 -8.93
CA SER A 275 -23.68 8.94 -8.26
C SER A 275 -22.72 10.01 -7.72
N LEU A 276 -21.47 9.64 -7.43
CA LEU A 276 -20.48 10.58 -6.94
C LEU A 276 -20.05 11.58 -8.03
N LEU A 277 -20.11 11.20 -9.31
CA LEU A 277 -19.80 12.11 -10.44
C LEU A 277 -20.84 13.22 -10.57
N SER A 278 -22.13 12.90 -10.43
CA SER A 278 -23.21 13.90 -10.53
C SER A 278 -23.26 14.84 -9.32
N GLU A 279 -22.81 14.38 -8.16
CA GLU A 279 -22.95 15.09 -6.89
C GLU A 279 -21.70 15.91 -6.51
N SER A 280 -20.61 15.78 -7.26
CA SER A 280 -19.33 16.43 -6.97
C SER A 280 -19.04 17.54 -7.99
N PRO A 281 -18.33 18.62 -7.61
CA PRO A 281 -17.86 19.61 -8.57
C PRO A 281 -16.99 18.95 -9.64
N PRO A 282 -16.88 19.52 -10.86
CA PRO A 282 -15.97 19.06 -11.89
C PRO A 282 -14.52 19.41 -11.53
N ASP A 283 -14.00 18.79 -10.47
CA ASP A 283 -12.63 18.91 -10.00
C ASP A 283 -11.76 17.86 -10.70
N LEU A 284 -10.67 18.31 -11.33
CA LEU A 284 -9.74 17.42 -12.05
C LEU A 284 -9.10 16.41 -11.10
N GLY A 285 -8.74 16.86 -9.88
CA GLY A 285 -8.13 15.99 -8.87
C GLY A 285 -9.09 14.89 -8.41
N PHE A 286 -10.38 15.22 -8.28
CA PHE A 286 -11.45 14.26 -8.01
C PHE A 286 -11.58 13.22 -9.13
N GLN A 287 -11.73 13.68 -10.38
CA GLN A 287 -11.90 12.79 -11.53
C GLN A 287 -10.72 11.81 -11.67
N GLU A 288 -9.49 12.29 -11.48
CA GLU A 288 -8.29 11.44 -11.50
C GLU A 288 -8.32 10.40 -10.37
N THR A 289 -8.69 10.83 -9.15
CA THR A 289 -8.81 9.92 -8.00
C THR A 289 -9.88 8.86 -8.25
N LEU A 290 -11.03 9.25 -8.79
CA LEU A 290 -12.12 8.33 -9.10
C LEU A 290 -11.74 7.32 -10.18
N ALA A 291 -11.04 7.75 -11.24
CA ALA A 291 -10.53 6.85 -12.27
C ALA A 291 -9.57 5.81 -11.66
N GLY A 292 -8.65 6.23 -10.80
CA GLY A 292 -7.78 5.32 -10.06
C GLY A 292 -8.54 4.31 -9.17
N VAL A 293 -9.64 4.74 -8.54
CA VAL A 293 -10.51 3.84 -7.75
C VAL A 293 -11.23 2.83 -8.64
N TYR A 294 -11.75 3.25 -9.80
CA TYR A 294 -12.35 2.32 -10.76
C TYR A 294 -11.36 1.24 -11.21
N ARG A 295 -10.13 1.64 -11.58
CA ARG A 295 -9.05 0.70 -11.91
C ARG A 295 -8.76 -0.28 -10.78
N SER A 296 -8.63 0.23 -9.54
CA SER A 296 -8.31 -0.60 -8.38
C SER A 296 -9.40 -1.61 -8.05
N ILE A 297 -10.68 -1.25 -8.18
CA ILE A 297 -11.80 -2.16 -7.96
C ILE A 297 -11.85 -3.20 -9.09
N ALA A 298 -11.66 -2.78 -10.33
CA ALA A 298 -11.67 -3.68 -11.48
C ALA A 298 -10.61 -4.79 -11.38
N GLY A 299 -9.40 -4.46 -10.91
CA GLY A 299 -8.33 -5.46 -10.71
C GLY A 299 -8.65 -6.56 -9.69
N ARG A 300 -9.70 -6.39 -8.87
CA ARG A 300 -10.17 -7.41 -7.91
C ARG A 300 -11.41 -8.17 -8.40
N GLU A 301 -11.94 -7.80 -9.57
CA GLU A 301 -13.22 -8.26 -10.10
C GLU A 301 -13.02 -8.73 -11.55
N PRO A 302 -12.58 -9.98 -11.81
CA PRO A 302 -12.30 -10.48 -13.16
C PRO A 302 -13.56 -10.77 -14.00
N SER A 303 -14.70 -10.16 -13.66
CA SER A 303 -15.99 -10.32 -14.31
C SER A 303 -16.25 -9.21 -15.34
N GLN A 304 -17.35 -9.32 -16.10
CA GLN A 304 -17.81 -8.26 -17.01
C GLN A 304 -17.98 -6.90 -16.30
N ARG A 305 -18.29 -6.94 -14.99
CA ARG A 305 -18.33 -5.75 -14.14
C ARG A 305 -16.97 -5.07 -14.03
N GLY A 306 -15.88 -5.81 -13.89
CA GLY A 306 -14.52 -5.28 -13.89
C GLY A 306 -14.18 -4.57 -15.20
N VAL A 307 -14.53 -5.19 -16.33
CA VAL A 307 -14.37 -4.58 -17.67
C VAL A 307 -15.11 -3.24 -17.76
N HIS A 308 -16.37 -3.18 -17.32
CA HIS A 308 -17.13 -1.92 -17.31
C HIS A 308 -16.50 -0.85 -16.40
N LEU A 309 -15.89 -1.22 -15.29
CA LEU A 309 -15.18 -0.29 -14.40
C LEU A 309 -13.89 0.23 -15.06
N LEU A 310 -13.13 -0.62 -15.76
CA LEU A 310 -11.97 -0.19 -16.56
C LEU A 310 -12.39 0.80 -17.66
N GLU A 311 -13.46 0.51 -18.39
CA GLU A 311 -14.00 1.42 -19.43
C GLU A 311 -14.37 2.80 -18.84
N ARG A 312 -15.03 2.83 -17.67
CA ARG A 312 -15.31 4.09 -16.96
C ARG A 312 -14.03 4.85 -16.57
N SER A 313 -13.00 4.12 -16.12
CA SER A 313 -11.70 4.71 -15.83
C SER A 313 -11.05 5.32 -17.08
N VAL A 314 -11.08 4.60 -18.22
CA VAL A 314 -10.58 5.09 -19.51
C VAL A 314 -11.31 6.36 -19.93
N LEU A 315 -12.64 6.41 -19.82
CA LEU A 315 -13.43 7.61 -20.15
C LEU A 315 -13.02 8.83 -19.31
N LEU A 316 -12.79 8.64 -18.00
CA LEU A 316 -12.33 9.73 -17.13
C LEU A 316 -10.92 10.19 -17.51
N PHE A 317 -9.99 9.28 -17.75
CA PHE A 317 -8.65 9.67 -18.18
C PHE A 317 -8.66 10.33 -19.56
N ASN A 318 -9.50 9.90 -20.50
CA ASN A 318 -9.68 10.54 -21.82
C ASN A 318 -10.17 11.98 -21.68
N HIS A 319 -11.09 12.23 -20.75
CA HIS A 319 -11.54 13.58 -20.44
C HIS A 319 -10.40 14.41 -19.82
N LEU A 320 -9.70 13.85 -18.83
CA LEU A 320 -8.60 14.53 -18.15
C LEU A 320 -7.46 14.90 -19.10
N SER A 321 -7.06 14.02 -20.01
CA SER A 321 -5.99 14.28 -20.97
C SER A 321 -6.36 15.37 -21.99
N ARG A 322 -7.64 15.51 -22.35
CA ARG A 322 -8.11 16.64 -23.18
C ARG A 322 -8.03 17.97 -22.45
N LEU A 323 -8.30 17.99 -21.13
CA LEU A 323 -8.22 19.20 -20.31
C LEU A 323 -6.78 19.55 -19.91
N LYS A 324 -5.89 18.56 -19.86
CA LYS A 324 -4.47 18.69 -19.49
C LYS A 324 -3.58 17.94 -20.50
N PRO A 325 -3.47 18.45 -21.75
CA PRO A 325 -2.72 17.79 -22.82
C PRO A 325 -1.19 17.79 -22.57
N ASP A 326 -0.71 18.61 -21.66
CA ASP A 326 0.69 18.72 -21.22
C ASP A 326 1.10 17.63 -20.20
N ARG A 327 0.16 16.81 -19.73
CA ARG A 327 0.40 15.78 -18.72
C ARG A 327 0.56 14.40 -19.34
N ALA A 328 1.80 14.06 -19.71
CA ALA A 328 2.16 12.76 -20.28
C ALA A 328 1.70 11.55 -19.44
N ASP A 329 1.74 11.66 -18.11
CA ASP A 329 1.35 10.58 -17.21
C ASP A 329 -0.14 10.20 -17.34
N LEU A 330 -1.01 11.11 -17.78
CA LEU A 330 -2.43 10.80 -18.02
C LEU A 330 -2.60 9.87 -19.23
N PHE A 331 -1.84 10.11 -20.30
CA PHE A 331 -1.84 9.27 -21.49
C PHE A 331 -1.21 7.90 -21.20
N ALA A 332 -0.13 7.85 -20.41
CA ALA A 332 0.44 6.57 -19.98
C ALA A 332 -0.55 5.73 -19.16
N LYS A 333 -1.29 6.36 -18.22
CA LYS A 333 -2.37 5.70 -17.47
C LYS A 333 -3.48 5.17 -18.39
N GLN A 334 -3.84 5.90 -19.46
CA GLN A 334 -4.76 5.39 -20.47
C GLN A 334 -4.20 4.16 -21.17
N GLY A 335 -2.93 4.19 -21.59
CA GLY A 335 -2.26 3.07 -22.23
C GLY A 335 -2.29 1.80 -21.39
N GLU A 336 -1.94 1.90 -20.10
CA GLU A 336 -2.01 0.77 -19.16
C GLU A 336 -3.43 0.19 -19.00
N LEU A 337 -4.44 1.07 -18.94
CA LEU A 337 -5.85 0.65 -18.84
C LEU A 337 -6.33 -0.04 -20.13
N LEU A 338 -5.92 0.47 -21.29
CA LEU A 338 -6.26 -0.10 -22.59
C LEU A 338 -5.60 -1.47 -22.80
N LEU A 339 -4.36 -1.67 -22.32
CA LEU A 339 -3.75 -2.99 -22.26
C LEU A 339 -4.54 -3.95 -21.36
N SER A 340 -5.02 -3.47 -20.20
CA SER A 340 -5.87 -4.27 -19.30
C SER A 340 -7.22 -4.65 -19.93
N LEU A 341 -7.65 -3.92 -20.97
CA LEU A 341 -8.84 -4.18 -21.78
C LEU A 341 -8.54 -4.99 -23.05
N ASN A 342 -7.30 -5.49 -23.22
CA ASN A 342 -6.83 -6.18 -24.43
C ASN A 342 -6.98 -5.33 -25.72
N ARG A 343 -6.65 -4.04 -25.64
CA ARG A 343 -6.69 -3.09 -26.76
C ARG A 343 -5.28 -2.52 -27.05
N PRO A 344 -4.32 -3.36 -27.51
CA PRO A 344 -2.91 -2.97 -27.66
C PRO A 344 -2.68 -1.82 -28.65
N ALA A 345 -3.37 -1.78 -29.78
CA ALA A 345 -3.26 -0.68 -30.74
C ALA A 345 -3.71 0.69 -30.16
N ASP A 346 -4.78 0.72 -29.37
CA ASP A 346 -5.24 1.94 -28.69
C ASP A 346 -4.23 2.36 -27.61
N ALA A 347 -3.73 1.39 -26.85
CA ALA A 347 -2.73 1.62 -25.83
C ALA A 347 -1.43 2.20 -26.44
N ARG A 348 -0.99 1.64 -27.58
CA ARG A 348 0.17 2.12 -28.32
C ARG A 348 0.04 3.59 -28.69
N ARG A 349 -1.12 4.00 -29.21
CA ARG A 349 -1.38 5.42 -29.52
C ARG A 349 -1.25 6.30 -28.28
N ALA A 350 -1.78 5.86 -27.15
CA ALA A 350 -1.69 6.61 -25.89
C ALA A 350 -0.23 6.74 -25.40
N PHE A 351 0.57 5.66 -25.45
CA PHE A 351 1.98 5.71 -25.07
C PHE A 351 2.83 6.56 -26.01
N ILE A 352 2.58 6.50 -27.32
CA ILE A 352 3.24 7.38 -28.30
C ILE A 352 2.94 8.85 -27.98
N HIS A 353 1.69 9.20 -27.66
CA HIS A 353 1.34 10.57 -27.27
C HIS A 353 2.03 10.97 -25.95
N ALA A 354 2.09 10.06 -24.96
CA ALA A 354 2.82 10.31 -23.73
C ALA A 354 4.30 10.64 -24.00
N GLY A 355 4.97 9.85 -24.85
CA GLY A 355 6.35 10.06 -25.26
C GLY A 355 6.60 11.33 -26.09
N GLN A 356 5.60 11.78 -26.85
CA GLN A 356 5.65 13.07 -27.58
C GLN A 356 5.55 14.28 -26.63
N VAL A 357 4.79 14.16 -25.55
CA VAL A 357 4.64 15.21 -24.54
C VAL A 357 5.87 15.26 -23.62
N ASP A 358 6.41 14.10 -23.26
CA ASP A 358 7.55 13.96 -22.36
C ASP A 358 8.42 12.78 -22.81
N ASN A 359 9.66 13.04 -23.23
CA ASN A 359 10.54 12.05 -23.86
C ASN A 359 11.21 11.09 -22.84
N ARG A 360 10.49 10.71 -21.80
CA ARG A 360 10.96 9.80 -20.75
C ARG A 360 10.94 8.34 -21.22
N PRO A 361 11.97 7.53 -20.90
CA PRO A 361 12.07 6.15 -21.39
C PRO A 361 10.88 5.25 -21.04
N GLU A 362 10.24 5.45 -19.89
CA GLU A 362 9.12 4.61 -19.43
C GLU A 362 7.89 4.68 -20.35
N TYR A 363 7.67 5.79 -21.06
CA TYR A 363 6.54 5.91 -21.99
C TYR A 363 6.81 5.17 -23.30
N HIS A 364 8.04 5.25 -23.79
CA HIS A 364 8.48 4.47 -24.95
C HIS A 364 8.52 2.98 -24.66
N LEU A 365 8.88 2.59 -23.43
CA LEU A 365 8.78 1.20 -22.97
C LEU A 365 7.35 0.67 -23.08
N GLY A 366 6.35 1.49 -22.74
CA GLY A 366 4.93 1.16 -22.95
C GLY A 366 4.60 0.88 -24.41
N THR A 367 5.10 1.70 -25.34
CA THR A 367 4.99 1.48 -26.79
C THR A 367 5.65 0.17 -27.21
N ALA A 368 6.89 -0.09 -26.78
CA ALA A 368 7.62 -1.32 -27.09
C ALA A 368 6.88 -2.57 -26.59
N HIS A 369 6.35 -2.55 -25.36
CA HIS A 369 5.54 -3.65 -24.84
C HIS A 369 4.29 -3.93 -25.70
N THR A 370 3.63 -2.90 -26.23
CA THR A 370 2.47 -3.12 -27.12
C THR A 370 2.87 -3.80 -28.43
N LEU A 371 4.04 -3.48 -28.98
CA LEU A 371 4.58 -4.08 -30.19
C LEU A 371 5.03 -5.52 -29.95
N LEU A 372 5.70 -5.79 -28.81
CA LEU A 372 6.04 -7.15 -28.40
C LEU A 372 4.80 -8.04 -28.24
N TYR A 373 3.72 -7.49 -27.66
CA TYR A 373 2.44 -8.21 -27.53
C TYR A 373 1.84 -8.55 -28.90
N GLU A 374 1.94 -7.63 -29.87
CA GLU A 374 1.50 -7.83 -31.25
C GLU A 374 2.54 -8.60 -32.11
N ARG A 375 3.66 -9.04 -31.53
CA ARG A 375 4.78 -9.74 -32.18
C ARG A 375 5.49 -8.95 -33.29
N GLU A 376 5.38 -7.62 -33.24
CA GLU A 376 6.15 -6.71 -34.10
C GLU A 376 7.56 -6.50 -33.50
N TYR A 377 8.37 -7.56 -33.49
CA TYR A 377 9.63 -7.61 -32.74
C TYR A 377 10.68 -6.61 -33.25
N GLU A 378 10.80 -6.40 -34.56
CA GLU A 378 11.77 -5.46 -35.14
C GLU A 378 11.45 -4.01 -34.74
N ALA A 379 10.17 -3.62 -34.79
CA ALA A 379 9.73 -2.29 -34.38
C ALA A 379 9.89 -2.09 -32.87
N ALA A 380 9.58 -3.12 -32.07
CA ALA A 380 9.83 -3.09 -30.63
C ALA A 380 11.33 -2.94 -30.33
N LEU A 381 12.17 -3.68 -31.04
CA LEU A 381 13.61 -3.69 -30.85
C LEU A 381 14.22 -2.31 -31.09
N GLN A 382 13.82 -1.64 -32.19
CA GLN A 382 14.31 -0.30 -32.49
C GLN A 382 14.05 0.70 -31.35
N ILE A 383 12.87 0.62 -30.72
CA ILE A 383 12.53 1.47 -29.56
C ILE A 383 13.35 1.07 -28.34
N LEU A 384 13.50 -0.24 -28.08
CA LEU A 384 14.22 -0.76 -26.92
C LEU A 384 15.71 -0.40 -26.97
N GLU A 385 16.35 -0.51 -28.13
CA GLU A 385 17.74 -0.09 -28.36
C GLU A 385 17.93 1.42 -28.11
N ASP A 386 16.98 2.27 -28.52
CA ASP A 386 17.04 3.72 -28.29
C ASP A 386 16.83 4.12 -26.81
N ILE A 387 15.97 3.42 -26.07
CA ILE A 387 15.64 3.80 -24.70
C ILE A 387 16.61 3.22 -23.67
N THR A 388 17.22 2.06 -23.95
CA THR A 388 18.05 1.33 -22.98
C THR A 388 19.22 2.15 -22.44
N PRO A 389 20.00 2.90 -23.26
CA PRO A 389 21.09 3.74 -22.76
C PRO A 389 20.64 4.86 -21.80
N ARG A 390 19.34 5.20 -21.80
CA ARG A 390 18.75 6.25 -20.97
C ARG A 390 18.16 5.72 -19.66
N VAL A 391 18.12 4.40 -19.47
CA VAL A 391 17.54 3.75 -18.29
C VAL A 391 18.67 3.27 -17.38
N THR A 392 18.82 3.89 -16.22
CA THR A 392 19.89 3.53 -15.27
C THR A 392 19.55 2.27 -14.47
N PRO A 393 20.54 1.50 -13.99
CA PRO A 393 20.30 0.28 -13.19
C PRO A 393 19.43 0.48 -11.93
N ASN A 394 19.45 1.68 -11.34
CA ASN A 394 18.65 2.01 -10.16
C ASN A 394 17.17 2.36 -10.50
N SER A 395 16.82 2.47 -11.78
CA SER A 395 15.46 2.74 -12.22
C SER A 395 14.56 1.52 -12.02
N GLU A 396 13.34 1.74 -11.53
CA GLU A 396 12.34 0.66 -11.43
C GLU A 396 11.97 0.03 -12.79
N PHE A 397 12.31 0.71 -13.89
CA PHE A 397 12.06 0.24 -15.25
C PHE A 397 13.22 -0.57 -15.83
N TYR A 398 14.42 -0.53 -15.23
CA TYR A 398 15.63 -1.16 -15.78
C TYR A 398 15.43 -2.64 -16.07
N GLY A 399 14.97 -3.40 -15.07
CA GLY A 399 14.70 -4.83 -15.23
C GLY A 399 13.76 -5.13 -16.38
N LYS A 400 12.64 -4.38 -16.49
CA LYS A 400 11.64 -4.57 -17.55
C LYS A 400 12.19 -4.22 -18.93
N THR A 401 12.96 -3.15 -19.04
CA THR A 401 13.59 -2.73 -20.30
C THR A 401 14.58 -3.79 -20.81
N ILE A 402 15.48 -4.26 -19.94
CA ILE A 402 16.47 -5.28 -20.29
C ILE A 402 15.80 -6.60 -20.68
N LEU A 403 14.82 -7.07 -19.89
CA LEU A 403 14.06 -8.29 -20.21
C LEU A 403 13.36 -8.16 -21.57
N SER A 404 12.75 -7.00 -21.85
CA SER A 404 12.09 -6.75 -23.13
C SER A 404 13.07 -6.71 -24.30
N LEU A 405 14.24 -6.08 -24.13
CA LEU A 405 15.28 -5.99 -25.14
C LEU A 405 15.84 -7.38 -25.48
N GLY A 406 16.23 -8.15 -24.46
CA GLY A 406 16.74 -9.52 -24.65
C GLY A 406 15.69 -10.45 -25.27
N ASN A 407 14.43 -10.35 -24.83
CA ASN A 407 13.33 -11.13 -25.41
C ASN A 407 13.08 -10.77 -26.88
N ALA A 408 13.19 -9.49 -27.25
CA ALA A 408 13.08 -9.04 -28.64
C ALA A 408 14.20 -9.61 -29.52
N TYR A 409 15.46 -9.55 -29.05
CA TYR A 409 16.59 -10.17 -29.74
C TYR A 409 16.40 -11.69 -29.88
N SER A 410 16.04 -12.38 -28.80
CA SER A 410 15.84 -13.83 -28.78
C SER A 410 14.72 -14.27 -29.73
N ALA A 411 13.61 -13.54 -29.79
CA ALA A 411 12.50 -13.81 -30.71
C ALA A 411 12.87 -13.62 -32.19
N LEU A 412 13.89 -12.81 -32.48
CA LEU A 412 14.42 -12.58 -33.83
C LEU A 412 15.56 -13.53 -34.21
N GLY A 413 15.87 -14.53 -33.37
CA GLY A 413 17.01 -15.44 -33.57
C GLY A 413 18.37 -14.78 -33.33
N ARG A 414 18.39 -13.56 -32.79
CA ARG A 414 19.61 -12.79 -32.47
C ARG A 414 20.11 -13.17 -31.07
N HIS A 415 20.40 -14.46 -30.88
CA HIS A 415 20.70 -15.03 -29.55
C HIS A 415 21.97 -14.46 -28.93
N GLY A 416 23.01 -14.21 -29.73
CA GLY A 416 24.26 -13.60 -29.26
C GLY A 416 24.06 -12.21 -28.62
N GLU A 417 23.25 -11.35 -29.24
CA GLU A 417 22.93 -10.04 -28.64
C GLU A 417 22.07 -10.17 -27.38
N ALA A 418 21.10 -11.09 -27.35
CA ALA A 418 20.30 -11.36 -26.16
C ALA A 418 21.19 -11.82 -24.98
N ILE A 419 22.12 -12.76 -25.23
CA ILE A 419 23.09 -13.24 -24.24
C ILE A 419 23.91 -12.07 -23.69
N ALA A 420 24.51 -11.26 -24.56
CA ALA A 420 25.35 -10.13 -24.14
C ALA A 420 24.58 -9.12 -23.27
N VAL A 421 23.31 -8.85 -23.59
CA VAL A 421 22.45 -7.96 -22.80
C VAL A 421 22.20 -8.51 -21.39
N TYR A 422 21.88 -9.80 -21.26
CA TYR A 422 21.64 -10.40 -19.95
C TYR A 422 22.91 -10.52 -19.11
N GLU A 423 24.02 -10.96 -19.69
CA GLU A 423 25.31 -11.06 -18.99
C GLU A 423 25.77 -9.71 -18.44
N ALA A 424 25.72 -8.65 -19.26
CA ALA A 424 26.08 -7.30 -18.83
C ALA A 424 25.17 -6.81 -17.69
N SER A 425 23.88 -7.15 -17.74
CA SER A 425 22.89 -6.70 -16.76
C SER A 425 22.97 -7.46 -15.43
N MET A 426 23.42 -8.72 -15.45
CA MET A 426 23.67 -9.51 -14.24
C MET A 426 24.79 -8.92 -13.37
N ALA A 427 25.77 -8.22 -13.96
CA ALA A 427 26.80 -7.51 -13.21
C ALA A 427 26.26 -6.23 -12.55
N LEU A 428 25.24 -5.61 -13.14
CA LEU A 428 24.70 -4.31 -12.72
C LEU A 428 23.53 -4.43 -11.71
N ALA A 429 22.75 -5.50 -11.79
CA ALA A 429 21.68 -5.81 -10.85
C ALA A 429 21.77 -7.29 -10.43
N PRO A 430 22.80 -7.66 -9.65
CA PRO A 430 23.09 -9.04 -9.30
C PRO A 430 21.99 -9.72 -8.50
N GLU A 431 21.09 -8.98 -7.86
CA GLU A 431 19.93 -9.49 -7.12
C GLU A 431 18.80 -9.97 -8.02
N ASN A 432 18.72 -9.49 -9.27
CA ASN A 432 17.63 -9.83 -10.19
C ASN A 432 17.81 -11.25 -10.76
N THR A 433 16.97 -12.18 -10.30
CA THR A 433 16.99 -13.59 -10.74
C THR A 433 16.33 -13.82 -12.10
N ALA A 434 15.63 -12.83 -12.66
CA ALA A 434 15.00 -12.97 -13.97
C ALA A 434 16.04 -12.95 -15.11
N PHE A 435 17.11 -12.16 -14.98
CA PHE A 435 18.17 -12.11 -16.00
C PHE A 435 18.88 -13.44 -16.23
N PRO A 436 19.41 -14.14 -15.20
CA PRO A 436 19.99 -15.47 -15.41
C PRO A 436 18.97 -16.50 -15.90
N TYR A 437 17.69 -16.39 -15.51
CA TYR A 437 16.66 -17.27 -16.05
C TYR A 437 16.48 -17.10 -17.56
N GLU A 438 16.28 -15.87 -18.03
CA GLU A 438 16.12 -15.59 -19.47
C GLU A 438 17.41 -15.85 -20.26
N LEU A 439 18.58 -15.68 -19.63
CA LEU A 439 19.87 -16.08 -20.21
C LEU A 439 19.90 -17.60 -20.45
N GLY A 440 19.51 -18.40 -19.46
CA GLY A 440 19.41 -19.86 -19.59
C GLY A 440 18.43 -20.26 -20.71
N GLU A 441 17.24 -19.65 -20.75
CA GLU A 441 16.27 -19.89 -21.82
C GLU A 441 16.76 -19.42 -23.21
N THR A 442 17.63 -18.40 -23.25
CA THR A 442 18.24 -17.94 -24.51
C THR A 442 19.29 -18.94 -25.00
N TYR A 443 20.13 -19.48 -24.12
CA TYR A 443 21.05 -20.57 -24.47
C TYR A 443 20.31 -21.85 -24.93
N VAL A 444 19.17 -22.17 -24.31
CA VAL A 444 18.28 -23.25 -24.80
C VAL A 444 17.81 -22.98 -26.22
N ARG A 445 17.49 -21.73 -26.60
CA ARG A 445 17.08 -21.42 -27.98
C ARG A 445 18.26 -21.41 -28.96
N ASP A 446 19.42 -20.99 -28.50
CA ASP A 446 20.68 -20.98 -29.27
C ASP A 446 21.22 -22.40 -29.53
N GLY A 447 20.80 -23.37 -28.71
CA GLY A 447 21.26 -24.76 -28.78
C GLY A 447 22.51 -25.05 -27.94
N ASP A 448 23.00 -24.08 -27.17
CA ASP A 448 24.08 -24.27 -26.20
C ASP A 448 23.52 -24.82 -24.87
N TRP A 449 23.20 -26.10 -24.90
CA TRP A 449 22.61 -26.81 -23.76
C TRP A 449 23.52 -26.87 -22.54
N GLU A 450 24.84 -26.87 -22.75
CA GLU A 450 25.83 -26.89 -21.66
C GLU A 450 25.86 -25.55 -20.93
N ALA A 451 25.92 -24.44 -21.66
CA ALA A 451 25.85 -23.10 -21.08
C ALA A 451 24.51 -22.89 -20.36
N ALA A 452 23.39 -23.28 -20.97
CA ALA A 452 22.06 -23.23 -20.33
C ALA A 452 22.05 -23.97 -19.00
N THR A 453 22.55 -25.21 -18.99
CA THR A 453 22.63 -26.05 -17.79
C THR A 453 23.45 -25.37 -16.68
N ASN A 454 24.61 -24.80 -17.02
CA ASN A 454 25.46 -24.11 -16.07
C ASN A 454 24.78 -22.86 -15.47
N VAL A 455 24.10 -22.07 -16.31
CA VAL A 455 23.35 -20.89 -15.86
C VAL A 455 22.22 -21.29 -14.91
N PHE A 456 21.40 -22.28 -15.26
CA PHE A 456 20.30 -22.71 -14.40
C PHE A 456 20.79 -23.34 -13.09
N ARG A 457 21.86 -24.16 -13.10
CA ARG A 457 22.46 -24.70 -11.87
C ARG A 457 22.93 -23.59 -10.92
N ASN A 458 23.55 -22.55 -11.46
CA ASN A 458 24.00 -21.39 -10.67
C ASN A 458 22.82 -20.54 -10.14
N LEU A 459 21.68 -20.58 -10.82
CA LEU A 459 20.47 -19.88 -10.40
C LEU A 459 19.73 -20.60 -9.25
N LEU A 460 19.74 -21.93 -9.21
CA LEU A 460 18.96 -22.74 -8.25
C LEU A 460 19.08 -22.26 -6.79
N PRO A 461 20.28 -22.04 -6.20
CA PRO A 461 20.41 -21.62 -4.80
C PRO A 461 19.76 -20.26 -4.50
N ARG A 462 19.59 -19.41 -5.52
CA ARG A 462 19.02 -18.07 -5.38
C ARG A 462 17.50 -18.04 -5.47
N VAL A 463 16.88 -19.09 -5.99
CA VAL A 463 15.43 -19.19 -6.18
C VAL A 463 14.79 -20.24 -5.27
N GLU A 464 15.57 -20.93 -4.44
CA GLU A 464 15.12 -22.02 -3.57
C GLU A 464 13.93 -21.63 -2.67
N GLU A 465 13.90 -20.39 -2.17
CA GLU A 465 12.81 -19.88 -1.32
C GLU A 465 11.56 -19.44 -2.10
N ASN A 466 11.61 -19.42 -3.44
CA ASN A 466 10.49 -19.04 -4.30
C ASN A 466 10.02 -20.27 -5.12
N PRO A 467 8.94 -20.96 -4.69
CA PRO A 467 8.50 -22.20 -5.34
C PRO A 467 8.14 -22.07 -6.82
N VAL A 468 7.71 -20.88 -7.25
CA VAL A 468 7.34 -20.61 -8.66
C VAL A 468 8.63 -20.50 -9.49
N ALA A 469 9.56 -19.65 -9.07
CA ALA A 469 10.83 -19.47 -9.78
C ALA A 469 11.70 -20.73 -9.73
N LEU A 470 11.71 -21.45 -8.60
CA LEU A 470 12.37 -22.75 -8.46
C LEU A 470 11.79 -23.77 -9.45
N GLY A 471 10.46 -23.85 -9.54
CA GLY A 471 9.79 -24.75 -10.47
C GLY A 471 10.15 -24.47 -11.93
N GLN A 472 10.11 -23.19 -12.33
CA GLN A 472 10.50 -22.74 -13.67
C GLN A 472 11.98 -23.05 -13.98
N THR A 473 12.87 -22.78 -13.02
CA THR A 473 14.32 -23.03 -13.19
C THR A 473 14.63 -24.52 -13.29
N LEU A 474 13.98 -25.37 -12.48
CA LEU A 474 14.12 -26.83 -12.57
C LEU A 474 13.62 -27.38 -13.91
N TYR A 475 12.52 -26.84 -14.42
CA TYR A 475 11.98 -27.23 -15.73
C TYR A 475 12.96 -26.88 -16.87
N GLY A 476 13.48 -25.64 -16.90
CA GLY A 476 14.50 -25.21 -17.87
C GLY A 476 15.78 -26.04 -17.78
N LEU A 477 16.27 -26.29 -16.56
CA LEU A 477 17.45 -27.12 -16.31
C LEU A 477 17.25 -28.56 -16.82
N ALA A 478 16.12 -29.19 -16.51
CA ALA A 478 15.88 -30.58 -16.90
C ALA A 478 15.81 -30.75 -18.43
N ARG A 479 15.22 -29.78 -19.14
CA ARG A 479 15.21 -29.75 -20.61
C ARG A 479 16.61 -29.57 -21.20
N ALA A 480 17.41 -28.66 -20.64
CA ALA A 480 18.80 -28.48 -21.08
C ALA A 480 19.68 -29.71 -20.81
N LEU A 481 19.47 -30.38 -19.67
CA LEU A 481 20.16 -31.64 -19.33
C LEU A 481 19.80 -32.78 -20.28
N GLU A 482 18.54 -32.89 -20.68
CA GLU A 482 18.09 -33.90 -21.62
C GLU A 482 18.77 -33.71 -22.99
N ARG A 483 18.77 -32.48 -23.51
CA ARG A 483 19.43 -32.14 -24.79
C ARG A 483 20.95 -32.21 -24.77
N SER A 484 21.57 -32.22 -23.59
CA SER A 484 23.01 -32.47 -23.40
C SER A 484 23.34 -33.95 -23.09
N ASP A 485 22.38 -34.86 -23.32
CA ASP A 485 22.47 -36.31 -23.09
C ASP A 485 22.74 -36.71 -21.62
N ALA A 486 22.48 -35.80 -20.68
CA ALA A 486 22.60 -36.02 -19.23
C ALA A 486 21.30 -36.58 -18.61
N PHE A 487 20.77 -37.66 -19.19
CA PHE A 487 19.45 -38.22 -18.87
C PHE A 487 19.20 -38.49 -17.38
N GLU A 488 20.13 -39.14 -16.70
CA GLU A 488 19.94 -39.49 -15.28
C GLU A 488 19.80 -38.24 -14.39
N GLU A 489 20.51 -37.16 -14.74
CA GLU A 489 20.38 -35.89 -14.03
C GLU A 489 19.10 -35.15 -14.42
N SER A 490 18.72 -35.19 -15.70
CA SER A 490 17.43 -34.64 -16.17
C SER A 490 16.25 -35.30 -15.46
N ALA A 491 16.22 -36.64 -15.41
CA ALA A 491 15.19 -37.41 -14.72
C ALA A 491 15.05 -37.01 -13.25
N ARG A 492 16.18 -36.97 -12.51
CA ARG A 492 16.17 -36.52 -11.10
C ARG A 492 15.70 -35.07 -10.95
N THR A 493 16.02 -34.21 -11.91
CA THR A 493 15.62 -32.80 -11.89
C THR A 493 14.11 -32.65 -12.12
N PHE A 494 13.54 -33.38 -13.09
CA PHE A 494 12.09 -33.44 -13.29
C PHE A 494 11.37 -34.09 -12.10
N GLU A 495 11.91 -35.17 -11.52
CA GLU A 495 11.34 -35.79 -10.32
C GLU A 495 11.34 -34.82 -9.13
N ARG A 496 12.40 -34.02 -8.95
CA ARG A 496 12.44 -32.93 -7.97
C ARG A 496 11.35 -31.90 -8.26
N LEU A 497 11.20 -31.46 -9.51
CA LEU A 497 10.13 -30.53 -9.90
C LEU A 497 8.74 -31.10 -9.56
N LEU A 498 8.48 -32.36 -9.90
CA LEU A 498 7.20 -33.02 -9.66
C LEU A 498 6.95 -33.31 -8.17
N SER A 499 7.98 -33.41 -7.34
CA SER A 499 7.81 -33.47 -5.89
C SER A 499 7.26 -32.16 -5.30
N LEU A 500 7.61 -31.02 -5.92
CA LEU A 500 7.16 -29.68 -5.54
C LEU A 500 5.81 -29.34 -6.17
N HIS A 501 5.65 -29.69 -7.45
CA HIS A 501 4.47 -29.40 -8.26
C HIS A 501 3.95 -30.69 -8.91
N PRO A 502 3.23 -31.55 -8.16
CA PRO A 502 2.83 -32.88 -8.63
C PRO A 502 2.04 -32.87 -9.93
N ASN A 503 1.27 -31.81 -10.19
CA ASN A 503 0.39 -31.70 -11.34
C ASN A 503 0.93 -30.78 -12.45
N HIS A 504 2.25 -30.56 -12.50
CA HIS A 504 2.86 -29.82 -13.59
C HIS A 504 2.79 -30.63 -14.89
N ALA A 505 1.77 -30.35 -15.72
CA ALA A 505 1.42 -31.15 -16.90
C ALA A 505 2.59 -31.31 -17.88
N ASP A 506 3.29 -30.22 -18.22
CA ASP A 506 4.40 -30.30 -19.17
C ASP A 506 5.58 -31.13 -18.63
N ALA A 507 5.92 -31.00 -17.34
CA ALA A 507 6.98 -31.80 -16.72
C ALA A 507 6.61 -33.29 -16.65
N LEU A 508 5.34 -33.62 -16.36
CA LEU A 508 4.83 -34.99 -16.43
C LEU A 508 4.96 -35.56 -17.84
N ASN A 509 4.56 -34.78 -18.84
CA ASN A 509 4.67 -35.21 -20.24
C ASN A 509 6.12 -35.40 -20.67
N TYR A 510 6.98 -34.41 -20.43
CA TYR A 510 8.40 -34.45 -20.78
C TYR A 510 9.11 -35.65 -20.15
N LEU A 511 8.97 -35.85 -18.83
CA LEU A 511 9.60 -36.96 -18.14
C LEU A 511 9.08 -38.31 -18.66
N GLY A 512 7.76 -38.42 -18.89
CA GLY A 512 7.17 -39.64 -19.44
C GLY A 512 7.65 -39.93 -20.86
N TYR A 513 7.69 -38.93 -21.73
CA TYR A 513 8.20 -39.07 -23.09
C TYR A 513 9.67 -39.48 -23.10
N MET A 514 10.51 -38.85 -22.28
CA MET A 514 11.93 -39.17 -22.15
C MET A 514 12.17 -40.63 -21.70
N PHE A 515 11.32 -41.15 -20.82
CA PHE A 515 11.33 -42.58 -20.45
C PHE A 515 10.88 -43.48 -21.60
N ALA A 516 9.83 -43.09 -22.32
CA ALA A 516 9.31 -43.83 -23.47
C ALA A 516 10.35 -43.95 -24.59
N GLU A 517 10.98 -42.84 -24.96
CA GLU A 517 11.98 -42.76 -26.03
C GLU A 517 13.12 -43.75 -25.82
N ARG A 518 13.64 -43.82 -24.58
CA ARG A 518 14.69 -44.76 -24.16
C ARG A 518 14.19 -46.17 -23.83
N GLY A 519 12.88 -46.41 -23.85
CA GLY A 519 12.30 -47.73 -23.55
C GLY A 519 12.42 -48.16 -22.08
N VAL A 520 12.59 -47.22 -21.16
CA VAL A 520 12.79 -47.49 -19.72
C VAL A 520 11.59 -47.02 -18.92
N ARG A 521 11.34 -47.64 -17.74
CA ARG A 521 10.29 -47.21 -16.79
C ARG A 521 8.91 -46.94 -17.46
N LEU A 522 8.56 -47.72 -18.48
CA LEU A 522 7.39 -47.45 -19.35
C LEU A 522 6.06 -47.36 -18.59
N GLY A 523 5.88 -48.14 -17.51
CA GLY A 523 4.67 -48.05 -16.67
C GLY A 523 4.57 -46.72 -15.90
N GLU A 524 5.70 -46.13 -15.51
CA GLU A 524 5.72 -44.79 -14.92
C GLU A 524 5.48 -43.71 -15.97
N ALA A 525 6.07 -43.86 -17.16
CA ALA A 525 5.82 -42.97 -18.29
C ALA A 525 4.32 -42.90 -18.64
N GLU A 526 3.66 -44.04 -18.74
CA GLU A 526 2.22 -44.14 -18.96
C GLU A 526 1.42 -43.39 -17.89
N ASN A 527 1.78 -43.55 -16.61
CA ASN A 527 1.11 -42.87 -15.51
C ASN A 527 1.31 -41.35 -15.57
N PHE A 528 2.53 -40.89 -15.78
CA PHE A 528 2.82 -39.46 -15.87
C PHE A 528 2.06 -38.80 -17.02
N ILE A 529 2.11 -39.37 -18.23
CA ILE A 529 1.43 -38.80 -19.39
C ILE A 529 -0.10 -38.88 -19.24
N LYS A 530 -0.66 -39.95 -18.64
CA LYS A 530 -2.10 -40.01 -18.31
C LYS A 530 -2.52 -38.90 -17.35
N ARG A 531 -1.67 -38.53 -16.40
CA ARG A 531 -1.93 -37.40 -15.48
C ARG A 531 -1.85 -36.05 -16.21
N ALA A 532 -0.92 -35.88 -17.14
CA ALA A 532 -0.86 -34.69 -18.02
C ALA A 532 -2.14 -34.58 -18.88
N LEU A 533 -2.57 -35.67 -19.52
CA LEU A 533 -3.85 -35.74 -20.25
C LEU A 533 -5.07 -35.48 -19.36
N GLY A 534 -4.99 -35.78 -18.05
CA GLY A 534 -6.02 -35.42 -17.10
C GLY A 534 -6.25 -33.90 -17.00
N SER A 535 -5.21 -33.09 -17.21
CA SER A 535 -5.32 -31.62 -17.23
C SER A 535 -5.80 -31.07 -18.58
N ASP A 536 -5.36 -31.67 -19.69
CA ASP A 536 -5.81 -31.32 -21.03
C ASP A 536 -6.03 -32.59 -21.87
N PRO A 537 -7.27 -33.11 -21.92
CA PRO A 537 -7.58 -34.36 -22.62
C PRO A 537 -7.45 -34.29 -24.15
N LYS A 538 -7.30 -33.08 -24.71
CA LYS A 538 -7.21 -32.85 -26.16
C LYS A 538 -5.83 -32.40 -26.62
N ASN A 539 -4.88 -32.26 -25.71
CA ASN A 539 -3.53 -31.84 -26.04
C ASN A 539 -2.87 -32.84 -27.00
N GLY A 540 -2.53 -32.40 -28.22
CA GLY A 540 -1.92 -33.23 -29.25
C GLY A 540 -0.61 -33.86 -28.80
N ALA A 541 0.29 -33.07 -28.20
CA ALA A 541 1.59 -33.56 -27.72
C ALA A 541 1.47 -34.62 -26.62
N TYR A 542 0.49 -34.50 -25.72
CA TYR A 542 0.29 -35.50 -24.66
C TYR A 542 -0.32 -36.80 -25.20
N LEU A 543 -1.21 -36.69 -26.19
CA LEU A 543 -1.78 -37.86 -26.86
C LEU A 543 -0.71 -38.61 -27.66
N ASP A 544 0.14 -37.87 -28.37
CA ASP A 544 1.30 -38.40 -29.09
C ASP A 544 2.27 -39.12 -28.15
N SER A 545 2.68 -38.45 -27.07
CA SER A 545 3.58 -39.02 -26.07
C SER A 545 3.02 -40.32 -25.48
N LEU A 546 1.70 -40.40 -25.21
CA LEU A 546 1.07 -41.63 -24.72
C LEU A 546 1.00 -42.71 -25.80
N GLY A 547 0.75 -42.33 -27.05
CA GLY A 547 0.82 -43.23 -28.21
C GLY A 547 2.21 -43.85 -28.32
N TRP A 548 3.26 -43.04 -28.19
CA TRP A 548 4.65 -43.48 -28.20
C TRP A 548 5.00 -44.44 -27.05
N VAL A 549 4.48 -44.19 -25.84
CA VAL A 549 4.60 -45.15 -24.72
C VAL A 549 4.03 -46.52 -25.10
N TYR A 550 2.81 -46.57 -25.64
CA TYR A 550 2.20 -47.86 -26.03
C TYR A 550 2.95 -48.53 -27.17
N PHE A 551 3.49 -47.75 -28.12
CA PHE A 551 4.34 -48.27 -29.19
C PHE A 551 5.58 -48.96 -28.61
N LYS A 552 6.26 -48.32 -27.64
CA LYS A 552 7.44 -48.88 -26.96
C LYS A 552 7.10 -50.08 -26.06
N MET A 553 5.87 -50.20 -25.58
CA MET A 553 5.36 -51.39 -24.89
C MET A 553 4.97 -52.54 -25.85
N GLY A 554 4.94 -52.30 -27.17
CA GLY A 554 4.49 -53.25 -28.18
C GLY A 554 2.97 -53.32 -28.37
N ASP A 555 2.19 -52.46 -27.71
CA ASP A 555 0.74 -52.35 -27.91
C ASP A 555 0.44 -51.38 -29.06
N TYR A 556 0.80 -51.81 -30.27
CA TYR A 556 0.70 -50.98 -31.47
C TYR A 556 -0.74 -50.57 -31.81
N ARG A 557 -1.74 -51.39 -31.43
CA ARG A 557 -3.15 -51.03 -31.66
C ARG A 557 -3.57 -49.83 -30.83
N ARG A 558 -3.21 -49.80 -29.54
CA ARG A 558 -3.45 -48.63 -28.69
C ARG A 558 -2.63 -47.44 -29.14
N ALA A 559 -1.37 -47.64 -29.50
CA ALA A 559 -0.52 -46.57 -30.02
C ALA A 559 -1.18 -45.87 -31.22
N GLN A 560 -1.66 -46.63 -32.21
CA GLN A 560 -2.36 -46.10 -33.37
C GLN A 560 -3.63 -45.31 -33.01
N GLU A 561 -4.42 -45.76 -32.03
CA GLU A 561 -5.62 -45.04 -31.56
C GLU A 561 -5.27 -43.66 -30.98
N TYR A 562 -4.24 -43.59 -30.14
CA TYR A 562 -3.81 -42.33 -29.51
C TYR A 562 -3.16 -41.38 -30.51
N LEU A 563 -2.29 -41.88 -31.40
CA LEU A 563 -1.65 -41.09 -32.46
C LEU A 563 -2.68 -40.49 -33.41
N LYS A 564 -3.69 -41.27 -33.83
CA LYS A 564 -4.80 -40.77 -34.64
C LYS A 564 -5.56 -39.63 -33.96
N ARG A 565 -5.84 -39.76 -32.66
CA ARG A 565 -6.49 -38.69 -31.89
C ARG A 565 -5.61 -37.46 -31.76
N ALA A 566 -4.28 -37.62 -31.66
CA ALA A 566 -3.34 -36.51 -31.64
C ALA A 566 -3.40 -35.73 -32.97
N ILE A 567 -3.34 -36.43 -34.11
CA ILE A 567 -3.48 -35.88 -35.46
C ILE A 567 -4.82 -35.13 -35.60
N ASP A 568 -5.93 -35.79 -35.31
CA ASP A 568 -7.27 -35.22 -35.47
C ASP A 568 -7.44 -33.91 -34.67
N ASN A 569 -6.89 -33.85 -33.44
CA ASN A 569 -6.95 -32.67 -32.60
C ASN A 569 -6.03 -31.55 -33.10
N GLU A 570 -4.77 -31.85 -33.43
CA GLU A 570 -3.79 -30.86 -33.85
C GLU A 570 -4.20 -30.23 -35.20
N GLU A 571 -4.69 -31.03 -36.16
CA GLU A 571 -5.27 -30.50 -37.40
C GLU A 571 -6.50 -29.62 -37.16
N ALA A 572 -7.39 -30.04 -36.26
CA ALA A 572 -8.60 -29.29 -35.95
C ALA A 572 -8.28 -27.93 -35.32
N GLU A 573 -7.25 -27.85 -34.48
CA GLU A 573 -6.74 -26.58 -33.95
C GLU A 573 -6.07 -25.75 -35.05
N MET A 574 -5.29 -26.36 -35.95
CA MET A 574 -4.63 -25.64 -37.04
C MET A 574 -5.65 -25.01 -38.00
N LYS A 575 -6.77 -25.70 -38.28
CA LYS A 575 -7.87 -25.20 -39.14
C LYS A 575 -8.54 -23.94 -38.59
N LYS A 576 -8.42 -23.65 -37.28
CA LYS A 576 -8.96 -22.42 -36.66
C LYS A 576 -8.08 -21.20 -36.87
N LEU A 577 -6.83 -21.38 -37.31
CA LEU A 577 -5.88 -20.30 -37.48
C LEU A 577 -6.13 -19.52 -38.78
N GLY A 578 -6.04 -18.19 -38.68
CA GLY A 578 -6.10 -17.31 -39.85
C GLY A 578 -4.83 -17.44 -40.71
N PRO A 579 -4.89 -17.05 -42.00
CA PRO A 579 -3.72 -17.04 -42.89
C PRO A 579 -2.52 -16.25 -42.36
N GLN A 580 -2.77 -15.24 -41.52
CA GLN A 580 -1.80 -14.34 -40.92
C GLN A 580 -1.03 -14.94 -39.73
N ASP A 581 -1.50 -16.04 -39.12
CA ASP A 581 -0.86 -16.65 -37.93
C ASP A 581 0.29 -17.60 -38.31
N THR A 582 1.20 -17.12 -39.17
CA THR A 582 2.23 -17.92 -39.84
C THR A 582 3.17 -18.63 -38.87
N ALA A 583 3.60 -17.97 -37.79
CA ALA A 583 4.49 -18.55 -36.80
C ALA A 583 3.84 -19.69 -36.00
N ARG A 584 2.56 -19.52 -35.59
CA ARG A 584 1.83 -20.57 -34.87
C ARG A 584 1.54 -21.76 -35.78
N ARG A 585 1.18 -21.49 -37.04
CA ARG A 585 0.98 -22.52 -38.05
C ARG A 585 2.26 -23.34 -38.27
N ARG A 586 3.43 -22.68 -38.35
CA ARG A 586 4.73 -23.36 -38.48
C ARG A 586 4.98 -24.33 -37.31
N GLY A 587 4.89 -23.87 -36.06
CA GLY A 587 5.10 -24.75 -34.90
C GLY A 587 4.10 -25.91 -34.83
N MET A 588 2.86 -25.72 -35.30
CA MET A 588 1.90 -26.83 -35.40
C MET A 588 2.24 -27.82 -36.52
N LEU A 589 2.82 -27.36 -37.63
CA LEU A 589 3.31 -28.25 -38.69
C LEU A 589 4.51 -29.07 -38.22
N GLU A 590 5.44 -28.46 -37.49
CA GLU A 590 6.58 -29.16 -36.86
C GLU A 590 6.07 -30.25 -35.89
N ASN A 591 5.09 -29.93 -35.04
CA ASN A 591 4.45 -30.94 -34.17
C ASN A 591 3.78 -32.06 -34.98
N LEU A 592 2.98 -31.71 -36.00
CA LEU A 592 2.30 -32.68 -36.86
C LEU A 592 3.29 -33.60 -37.56
N ALA A 593 4.44 -33.09 -38.00
CA ALA A 593 5.48 -33.89 -38.65
C ALA A 593 5.96 -35.05 -37.74
N VAL A 594 6.24 -34.74 -36.47
CA VAL A 594 6.64 -35.75 -35.46
C VAL A 594 5.52 -36.76 -35.21
N ILE A 595 4.28 -36.30 -35.05
CA ILE A 595 3.13 -37.19 -34.80
C ILE A 595 2.90 -38.11 -36.01
N TYR A 596 3.07 -37.60 -37.24
CA TYR A 596 2.99 -38.39 -38.46
C TYR A 596 4.12 -39.42 -38.55
N ASP A 597 5.35 -39.06 -38.19
CA ASP A 597 6.45 -40.04 -38.15
C ASP A 597 6.17 -41.18 -37.17
N HIS A 598 5.72 -40.88 -35.95
CA HIS A 598 5.31 -41.88 -34.98
C HIS A 598 4.14 -42.75 -35.49
N ALA A 599 3.17 -42.15 -36.20
CA ALA A 599 2.07 -42.89 -36.82
C ALA A 599 2.55 -43.84 -37.93
N GLY A 600 3.55 -43.41 -38.71
CA GLY A 600 4.21 -44.23 -39.72
C GLY A 600 4.95 -45.42 -39.10
N ASP A 601 5.74 -45.19 -38.06
CA ASP A 601 6.44 -46.23 -37.30
C ASP A 601 5.46 -47.25 -36.70
N CYS A 602 4.35 -46.77 -36.15
CA CYS A 602 3.30 -47.61 -35.60
C CYS A 602 2.60 -48.46 -36.69
N ALA A 603 2.30 -47.87 -37.85
CA ALA A 603 1.69 -48.57 -38.97
C ALA A 603 2.65 -49.64 -39.53
N LEU A 604 3.95 -49.34 -39.63
CA LEU A 604 4.97 -50.31 -40.03
C LEU A 604 4.98 -51.52 -39.09
N ALA A 605 4.98 -51.30 -37.77
CA ALA A 605 4.97 -52.36 -36.77
C ALA A 605 3.71 -53.25 -36.84
N LEU A 606 2.60 -52.71 -37.37
CA LEU A 606 1.36 -53.45 -37.65
C LEU A 606 1.34 -54.14 -39.02
N ASN A 607 2.42 -54.05 -39.81
CA ASN A 607 2.52 -54.48 -41.21
C ASN A 607 1.53 -53.76 -42.15
N GLN A 608 1.16 -52.53 -41.82
CA GLN A 608 0.29 -51.66 -42.63
C GLN A 608 1.13 -50.78 -43.55
N PHE A 609 1.80 -51.39 -44.53
CA PHE A 609 2.82 -50.71 -45.35
C PHE A 609 2.28 -49.50 -46.14
N PHE A 610 1.04 -49.57 -46.65
CA PHE A 610 0.43 -48.44 -47.35
C PHE A 610 0.22 -47.23 -46.43
N GLU A 611 -0.29 -47.48 -45.23
CA GLU A 611 -0.55 -46.43 -44.23
C GLU A 611 0.76 -45.85 -43.70
N ALA A 612 1.79 -46.68 -43.48
CA ALA A 612 3.12 -46.22 -43.07
C ALA A 612 3.71 -45.22 -44.08
N ARG A 613 3.63 -45.52 -45.38
CA ARG A 613 4.08 -44.60 -46.43
C ARG A 613 3.30 -43.30 -46.44
N ALA A 614 1.97 -43.37 -46.32
CA ALA A 614 1.13 -42.18 -46.31
C ALA A 614 1.49 -41.24 -45.15
N TRP A 615 1.72 -41.79 -43.95
CA TRP A 615 2.12 -41.00 -42.80
C TRP A 615 3.51 -40.38 -42.94
N TRP A 616 4.52 -41.14 -43.37
CA TRP A 616 5.86 -40.57 -43.57
C TRP A 616 5.92 -39.54 -44.70
N LYS A 617 5.11 -39.67 -45.75
CA LYS A 617 4.96 -38.61 -46.78
C LYS A 617 4.39 -37.34 -46.15
N LEU A 618 3.31 -37.44 -45.35
CA LEU A 618 2.74 -36.29 -44.64
C LEU A 618 3.70 -35.67 -43.62
N ALA A 619 4.53 -36.48 -42.98
CA ALA A 619 5.59 -36.00 -42.10
C ALA A 619 6.58 -35.10 -42.86
N LEU A 620 7.09 -35.57 -44.00
CA LEU A 620 8.02 -34.82 -44.87
C LEU A 620 7.37 -33.59 -45.54
N GLU A 621 6.07 -33.63 -45.81
CA GLU A 621 5.32 -32.45 -46.28
C GLU A 621 5.18 -31.38 -45.20
N SER A 622 5.08 -31.79 -43.95
CA SER A 622 4.93 -30.90 -42.79
C SER A 622 6.27 -30.31 -42.33
N ASP A 623 7.32 -31.14 -42.33
CA ASP A 623 8.71 -30.77 -42.10
C ASP A 623 9.64 -31.58 -43.01
N PRO A 624 10.18 -30.99 -44.09
CA PRO A 624 11.10 -31.67 -45.00
C PRO A 624 12.41 -32.13 -44.37
N ASP A 625 12.80 -31.53 -43.23
CA ASP A 625 14.08 -31.78 -42.57
C ASP A 625 13.94 -32.78 -41.38
N ILE A 626 12.76 -33.38 -41.20
CA ILE A 626 12.51 -34.34 -40.12
C ILE A 626 13.46 -35.55 -40.20
N GLU A 627 14.14 -35.82 -39.09
CA GLU A 627 15.24 -36.77 -39.03
C GLU A 627 14.79 -38.21 -39.34
N HIS A 628 15.61 -38.95 -40.08
CA HIS A 628 15.43 -40.38 -40.44
C HIS A 628 14.16 -40.75 -41.24
N THR A 629 13.16 -39.89 -41.36
CA THR A 629 11.87 -40.25 -41.97
C THR A 629 11.99 -40.55 -43.46
N ALA A 630 12.82 -39.78 -44.20
CA ALA A 630 13.10 -40.04 -45.60
C ALA A 630 13.78 -41.40 -45.82
N GLU A 631 14.74 -41.77 -44.96
CA GLU A 631 15.44 -43.05 -45.01
C GLU A 631 14.50 -44.23 -44.71
N LYS A 632 13.60 -44.08 -43.73
CA LYS A 632 12.54 -45.06 -43.41
C LYS A 632 11.63 -45.30 -44.63
N LEU A 633 11.21 -44.22 -45.29
CA LEU A 633 10.33 -44.27 -46.46
C LEU A 633 11.01 -44.93 -47.68
N GLU A 634 12.27 -44.59 -47.96
CA GLU A 634 13.06 -45.20 -49.03
C GLU A 634 13.24 -46.70 -48.79
N LYS A 635 13.64 -47.08 -47.57
CA LYS A 635 13.81 -48.49 -47.19
C LYS A 635 12.53 -49.29 -47.39
N LEU A 636 11.39 -48.80 -46.89
CA LEU A 636 10.10 -49.48 -47.04
C LEU A 636 9.68 -49.62 -48.51
N THR A 637 10.02 -48.64 -49.34
CA THR A 637 9.74 -48.67 -50.78
C THR A 637 10.59 -49.72 -51.48
N SER A 638 11.86 -49.87 -51.09
CA SER A 638 12.76 -50.88 -51.64
C SER A 638 12.36 -52.33 -51.27
N GLU A 639 11.87 -52.55 -50.05
CA GLU A 639 11.55 -53.89 -49.53
C GLU A 639 10.16 -54.39 -49.97
N HIS A 640 9.21 -53.48 -50.19
CA HIS A 640 7.80 -53.82 -50.40
C HIS A 640 7.16 -53.20 -51.66
N GLY A 641 7.96 -52.58 -52.55
CA GLY A 641 7.52 -52.00 -53.82
C GLY A 641 6.65 -50.74 -53.67
N ASP A 642 6.66 -49.85 -54.66
CA ASP A 642 5.81 -48.64 -54.66
C ASP A 642 4.43 -48.94 -55.30
N PRO A 643 3.31 -48.89 -54.56
CA PRO A 643 1.99 -49.11 -55.13
C PRO A 643 1.60 -48.02 -56.15
N GLU A 644 2.15 -46.81 -56.04
CA GLU A 644 1.90 -45.74 -57.02
C GLU A 644 2.64 -45.96 -58.34
N ALA A 645 3.73 -46.74 -58.33
CA ALA A 645 4.42 -47.17 -59.55
C ALA A 645 3.70 -48.33 -60.26
N GLU A 646 3.02 -49.21 -59.51
CA GLU A 646 2.23 -50.31 -60.10
C GLU A 646 0.93 -49.86 -60.79
N ASP A 647 0.34 -48.73 -60.37
CA ASP A 647 -0.84 -48.12 -61.03
C ASP A 647 -0.47 -47.19 -62.20
N ALA A 648 0.80 -46.77 -62.34
CA ALA A 648 1.27 -45.99 -63.49
C ALA A 648 1.59 -46.86 -64.74
N ASP A 649 1.79 -48.17 -64.54
CA ASP A 649 2.04 -49.18 -65.57
C ASP A 649 0.77 -49.98 -65.97
N ARG A 650 -0.42 -49.60 -65.46
CA ARG A 650 -1.75 -50.13 -65.84
C ARG A 650 -2.59 -49.06 -66.52
#